data_AF-A0A509MCW3-F1
#
_entry.id   AF-A0A509MCW3-F1
#
_cell.length_a   1.000
_cell.length_b   1.000
_cell.length_c   1.000
_cell.angle_alpha   90.00
_cell.angle_beta   90.00
_cell.angle_gamma   90.00
#
_symmetry.space_group_name_H-M   'P 1'
#
loop_
_entity.id
_entity.type
_entity.pdbx_description
1 polymer ?
#
loop_
_entity_poly.entity_id
_entity_poly.type
_entity_poly.pdbx_seq_one_letter_code
_entity_poly.pdbx_strand_id
1 'polypeptide(L)'
;MLAGPSRKNIPYTRTAGFILAAIPAVGLSLALTPSHASADTVSETPASPAATSASSSASSSGTSSSSSAAPALATSQTSTTPKTITVSGAIGELYTAMDGADGELGLATSSETPLTGDAVWQQFQHGRIYWSQATGAHAIKGGIGDTYVALGDAALTKLGLPTYDEVKLPDGWYQQFQNAGIYWTNDGGKVVTSDVAAKYAALGKTTSATATASSAPSATASTSTATTATSANSAADATTKTSSNSSAANTASAKSTAQPTTAATSAPTPATPTPANSSSSSSASPATPSAAAPSTTQSPTAQAPTTQAPTSAIADAVAPSAQIATSGAIGDLYNQLGGANGVLGAATSSETALSGGGAWQQFANGRIYWSQATGAHAIKGGIGDVYFAMGGTALTDIGLPTGDERDLGNGMWVQQFQNGRIFWSPTTGAHIVHGGINDTYTSLGSSAFADLGLPTSDEAAVANGWAQQFEKGSIFWSYATAGVVVHGNIGAIYASLGTDGPASLGLPSGQVTTLADGSQYQQFQRGLIYWSQASGARIVHNGIGDTFAAMASAPSAMGMPTGDEVDLGNGAWMQQFQNGRIYWSGATGGHAIKGGIGDTFAAMGDSAYGLLGLPTGDETVLSNGWFQHFQNGSIFWSYPTAGILVKGGIGDTFAALGESALSTLGAPVSGELSLGNGAWMQQFQNGRIYWSGATGGHAIKGGIGDTFAAMGDSAYGLLGLPTGDEVSLPAGWYQQFQGGRIYWFGPTGGHMVRGGIGDTFAAMGDSAYGLLGLPTGDEVSLPAGWYQQFQGGRIYWFGPTGGHMVRGGIGDSYVNQGASTGLLGLPTSSEISADGGSYQVFQGGRIYWKDGLGSATVRGAMLDAYLSMNASSGLLAFPRGGEVAIAGGALQDFEGGRLYWHPNSYAYLVRGAIGATYDAWGGSSGALGFATSNENPTADGTIQTFQNGTIAWKNSGGTVVNVVNTGGSKPAAGDEAGYIRWVAGFAQEEQRRYRVPAAVSIAQSIIESGWGQSSLTAVDNNYFGIKCPAYGSPFVSGCTSYSTSEWVNGGYVTIQAGFRSYNSPGDSFLDHGFFLSLGDPSNSANRYYPAFLTTNDRDFVRAIAAAGYATDPTYANKIISIMDRYNLYQYDV
;
A
#
# COMPACT_ATOMS: atom_id res chain seq x y z
N MET A 1 -13.23 40.81 -52.72
CA MET A 1 -14.48 40.55 -51.96
C MET A 1 -14.06 40.18 -50.55
N LEU A 2 -14.41 41.00 -49.55
CA LEU A 2 -15.57 40.82 -48.65
C LEU A 2 -15.40 39.63 -47.69
N ALA A 3 -15.50 39.76 -46.37
CA ALA A 3 -15.60 40.96 -45.52
C ALA A 3 -15.14 40.66 -44.08
N GLY A 4 -14.89 41.70 -43.26
CA GLY A 4 -14.44 41.57 -41.87
C GLY A 4 -15.56 41.37 -40.83
N PRO A 5 -15.19 41.15 -39.54
CA PRO A 5 -16.12 40.79 -38.45
C PRO A 5 -16.67 42.01 -37.68
N SER A 6 -17.56 41.79 -36.69
CA SER A 6 -17.84 42.76 -35.63
C SER A 6 -18.34 42.15 -34.31
N ARG A 7 -17.92 42.77 -33.20
CA ARG A 7 -18.42 42.58 -31.82
C ARG A 7 -19.50 43.62 -31.51
N LYS A 8 -20.29 43.50 -30.41
CA LYS A 8 -20.33 44.50 -29.30
C LYS A 8 -21.38 44.31 -28.17
N ASN A 9 -21.05 44.93 -27.03
CA ASN A 9 -21.86 45.43 -25.88
C ASN A 9 -22.42 44.39 -24.86
N ILE A 10 -22.27 44.49 -23.51
CA ILE A 10 -22.15 45.61 -22.50
C ILE A 10 -23.54 46.20 -22.18
N PRO A 11 -24.05 46.21 -20.91
CA PRO A 11 -23.47 46.78 -19.66
C PRO A 11 -23.27 45.76 -18.51
N TYR A 12 -22.60 46.00 -17.37
CA TYR A 12 -21.98 47.18 -16.69
C TYR A 12 -22.90 48.23 -16.01
N THR A 13 -23.08 48.09 -14.69
CA THR A 13 -23.54 49.16 -13.77
C THR A 13 -22.61 49.28 -12.56
N ARG A 14 -22.05 50.48 -12.33
CA ARG A 14 -21.34 50.84 -11.09
C ARG A 14 -22.31 51.41 -10.07
N THR A 15 -22.04 51.16 -8.79
CA THR A 15 -22.28 52.12 -7.70
C THR A 15 -20.97 52.25 -6.91
N ALA A 16 -20.65 53.45 -6.43
CA ALA A 16 -19.40 53.72 -5.71
C ALA A 16 -19.69 54.28 -4.31
N GLY A 17 -18.83 53.96 -3.35
CA GLY A 17 -18.88 54.47 -1.98
C GLY A 17 -17.48 54.58 -1.40
N PHE A 18 -16.92 55.80 -1.40
CA PHE A 18 -15.68 56.12 -0.68
C PHE A 18 -16.01 56.46 0.77
N ILE A 19 -15.27 55.89 1.72
CA ILE A 19 -14.93 56.57 2.99
C ILE A 19 -13.42 56.44 3.18
N LEU A 20 -12.80 57.54 3.62
CA LEU A 20 -11.36 57.67 3.82
C LEU A 20 -11.09 57.83 5.33
N ALA A 21 -10.14 57.06 5.87
CA ALA A 21 -9.60 57.24 7.22
C ALA A 21 -8.11 56.83 7.22
N ALA A 22 -7.29 57.42 8.08
CA ALA A 22 -5.84 57.34 7.98
C ALA A 22 -5.15 57.15 9.34
N ILE A 23 -3.97 56.51 9.31
CA ILE A 23 -2.72 56.87 10.04
C ILE A 23 -2.86 57.13 11.56
N PRO A 24 -2.14 56.38 12.42
CA PRO A 24 -0.67 56.37 12.32
C PRO A 24 0.05 55.03 12.56
N ALA A 25 1.25 54.95 11.98
CA ALA A 25 2.33 54.10 12.48
C ALA A 25 3.13 54.87 13.56
N VAL A 26 3.61 54.17 14.58
CA VAL A 26 4.59 54.69 15.55
C VAL A 26 5.85 53.84 15.42
N GLY A 27 6.98 54.48 15.12
CA GLY A 27 8.28 53.83 15.08
C GLY A 27 9.11 54.14 16.32
N LEU A 28 10.10 53.29 16.60
CA LEU A 28 11.20 53.63 17.50
C LEU A 28 12.50 53.00 16.97
N SER A 29 13.56 53.81 16.88
CA SER A 29 14.86 53.42 16.33
C SER A 29 15.91 53.27 17.44
N LEU A 30 16.84 52.32 17.27
CA LEU A 30 18.24 52.34 17.72
C LEU A 30 18.90 51.09 17.09
N ALA A 31 19.80 51.11 16.09
CA ALA A 31 21.07 51.83 15.90
C ALA A 31 22.25 51.26 16.72
N LEU A 32 23.20 50.57 16.06
CA LEU A 32 24.66 50.68 16.26
C LEU A 32 25.49 49.80 15.27
N THR A 33 26.26 50.47 14.41
CA THR A 33 27.60 50.16 13.81
C THR A 33 28.09 48.70 13.56
N PRO A 34 28.59 48.39 12.34
CA PRO A 34 29.49 47.27 12.08
C PRO A 34 30.98 47.64 12.26
N SER A 35 31.83 46.66 12.60
CA SER A 35 33.30 46.77 12.61
C SER A 35 33.95 45.89 11.53
N HIS A 36 35.08 46.35 10.95
CA HIS A 36 35.85 45.59 9.95
C HIS A 36 36.75 44.52 10.61
N ALA A 37 37.00 43.42 9.90
CA ALA A 37 38.37 42.92 9.66
C ALA A 37 38.42 41.89 8.51
N SER A 38 39.26 42.20 7.51
CA SER A 38 40.05 41.35 6.59
C SER A 38 39.65 39.91 6.26
N ALA A 39 39.75 39.59 4.96
CA ALA A 39 39.81 38.22 4.44
C ALA A 39 41.23 37.65 4.49
N ASP A 40 41.36 36.34 4.26
CA ASP A 40 42.54 35.74 3.65
C ASP A 40 42.13 34.58 2.71
N THR A 41 42.90 34.32 1.66
CA THR A 41 42.51 33.42 0.56
C THR A 41 43.46 32.23 0.39
N VAL A 42 42.91 31.01 0.31
CA VAL A 42 43.52 29.88 -0.43
C VAL A 42 42.41 29.07 -1.11
N SER A 43 42.67 28.61 -2.33
CA SER A 43 41.83 27.67 -3.08
C SER A 43 42.52 26.31 -3.21
N GLU A 44 41.80 25.19 -3.10
CA GLU A 44 42.23 23.92 -3.69
C GLU A 44 41.09 23.23 -4.46
N THR A 45 41.46 22.60 -5.56
CA THR A 45 40.61 21.81 -6.46
C THR A 45 40.48 20.35 -5.99
N PRO A 46 39.42 19.62 -6.37
CA PRO A 46 39.12 18.31 -5.81
C PRO A 46 40.04 17.19 -6.30
N ALA A 47 40.31 16.22 -5.44
CA ALA A 47 40.93 14.94 -5.79
C ALA A 47 40.09 13.78 -5.24
N SER A 48 39.67 12.87 -6.13
CA SER A 48 39.30 11.50 -5.78
C SER A 48 40.57 10.63 -5.84
N PRO A 49 40.67 9.53 -5.07
CA PRO A 49 40.37 8.26 -5.74
C PRO A 49 39.71 7.17 -4.87
N ALA A 50 39.01 6.27 -5.59
CA ALA A 50 38.96 4.81 -5.47
C ALA A 50 39.02 4.08 -4.10
N ALA A 51 38.19 3.03 -4.00
CA ALA A 51 38.16 2.10 -2.87
C ALA A 51 39.33 1.10 -2.86
N THR A 52 39.61 0.54 -1.67
CA THR A 52 40.20 -0.80 -1.53
C THR A 52 39.63 -1.53 -0.31
N SER A 53 39.57 -2.86 -0.41
CA SER A 53 39.04 -3.76 0.62
C SER A 53 40.04 -4.07 1.73
N ALA A 54 39.56 -4.19 2.97
CA ALA A 54 40.22 -4.97 4.01
C ALA A 54 39.16 -5.66 4.88
N SER A 55 39.35 -6.95 5.17
CA SER A 55 38.56 -7.69 6.16
C SER A 55 39.35 -7.83 7.46
N SER A 56 38.65 -7.86 8.59
CA SER A 56 39.22 -8.30 9.86
C SER A 56 38.15 -8.99 10.72
N SER A 57 38.39 -10.27 11.00
CA SER A 57 37.59 -11.07 11.92
C SER A 57 38.18 -10.98 13.33
N ALA A 58 37.38 -10.60 14.32
CA ALA A 58 37.68 -10.81 15.73
C ALA A 58 36.38 -11.06 16.51
N SER A 59 36.41 -12.05 17.40
CA SER A 59 35.28 -12.50 18.22
C SER A 59 35.49 -12.16 19.69
N SER A 60 34.39 -12.07 20.47
CA SER A 60 34.33 -12.14 21.94
C SER A 60 35.11 -11.04 22.71
N SER A 61 34.78 -10.67 23.95
CA SER A 61 33.60 -10.86 24.82
C SER A 61 33.76 -9.91 26.02
N GLY A 62 32.70 -9.61 26.78
CA GLY A 62 32.89 -8.95 28.08
C GLY A 62 31.67 -8.17 28.56
N THR A 63 30.85 -8.79 29.40
CA THR A 63 29.84 -8.09 30.19
C THR A 63 30.49 -7.27 31.30
N SER A 64 30.11 -6.00 31.45
CA SER A 64 30.07 -5.35 32.76
C SER A 64 28.97 -4.28 32.80
N SER A 65 28.32 -4.18 33.96
CA SER A 65 27.18 -3.28 34.20
C SER A 65 27.63 -1.94 34.74
N SER A 66 27.02 -0.85 34.29
CA SER A 66 26.92 0.38 35.07
C SER A 66 25.55 1.04 34.89
N SER A 67 24.96 1.47 36.00
CA SER A 67 23.75 2.28 36.02
C SER A 67 24.11 3.76 35.97
N SER A 68 23.40 4.52 35.14
CA SER A 68 23.38 5.98 35.20
C SER A 68 21.95 6.49 34.99
N ALA A 69 21.61 7.58 35.68
CA ALA A 69 20.23 8.07 35.74
C ALA A 69 19.90 9.01 34.57
N ALA A 70 18.62 9.06 34.21
CA ALA A 70 18.13 9.99 33.20
C ALA A 70 18.19 11.46 33.70
N PRO A 71 18.63 12.42 32.85
CA PRO A 71 18.33 13.83 33.05
C PRO A 71 16.87 14.09 32.64
N ALA A 72 16.12 14.81 33.48
CA ALA A 72 14.75 15.19 33.15
C ALA A 72 14.73 16.29 32.07
N LEU A 73 14.06 16.05 30.94
CA LEU A 73 13.78 17.06 29.92
C LEU A 73 12.41 17.71 30.16
N ALA A 74 12.37 19.04 30.12
CA ALA A 74 11.17 19.82 30.37
C ALA A 74 10.17 19.75 29.19
N THR A 75 8.88 19.63 29.50
CA THR A 75 7.80 19.53 28.53
C THR A 75 7.44 20.89 27.93
N SER A 76 7.99 21.21 26.75
CA SER A 76 7.54 22.35 25.95
C SER A 76 6.27 22.01 25.17
N GLN A 77 5.10 22.33 25.73
CA GLN A 77 3.83 22.21 25.01
C GLN A 77 3.75 23.21 23.84
N THR A 78 3.88 22.72 22.61
CA THR A 78 3.54 23.47 21.39
C THR A 78 2.04 23.34 21.11
N SER A 79 1.26 24.37 21.44
CA SER A 79 -0.17 24.42 21.07
C SER A 79 -0.31 24.69 19.57
N THR A 80 -0.89 23.74 18.83
CA THR A 80 -1.31 23.91 17.44
C THR A 80 -2.84 23.86 17.37
N THR A 81 -3.48 25.02 17.51
CA THR A 81 -4.95 25.13 17.37
C THR A 81 -5.37 24.77 15.93
N PRO A 82 -6.16 23.70 15.71
CA PRO A 82 -6.64 23.36 14.37
C PRO A 82 -7.60 24.43 13.84
N LYS A 83 -7.71 24.56 12.52
CA LYS A 83 -8.80 25.33 11.92
C LYS A 83 -10.12 24.61 12.22
N THR A 84 -10.96 25.19 13.07
CA THR A 84 -12.26 24.62 13.42
C THR A 84 -13.19 24.64 12.20
N ILE A 85 -13.33 23.49 11.54
CA ILE A 85 -14.41 23.25 10.58
C ILE A 85 -15.71 23.22 11.37
N THR A 86 -16.62 24.15 11.08
CA THR A 86 -17.91 24.25 11.76
C THR A 86 -18.85 23.16 11.27
N VAL A 87 -19.51 22.48 12.20
CA VAL A 87 -20.64 21.57 11.97
C VAL A 87 -21.86 22.21 12.61
N SER A 88 -22.96 22.38 11.87
CA SER A 88 -24.08 23.23 12.29
C SER A 88 -25.44 22.72 11.85
N GLY A 89 -26.50 23.35 12.36
CA GLY A 89 -27.89 22.97 12.07
C GLY A 89 -28.18 21.51 12.37
N ALA A 90 -29.11 20.93 11.61
CA ALA A 90 -29.52 19.54 11.79
C ALA A 90 -28.40 18.51 11.51
N ILE A 91 -27.39 18.86 10.70
CA ILE A 91 -26.18 18.03 10.53
C ILE A 91 -25.36 18.03 11.82
N GLY A 92 -25.15 19.20 12.44
CA GLY A 92 -24.50 19.33 13.74
C GLY A 92 -25.26 18.67 14.89
N GLU A 93 -26.59 18.71 14.87
CA GLU A 93 -27.45 18.03 15.85
C GLU A 93 -27.29 16.51 15.77
N LEU A 94 -27.39 15.90 14.58
CA LEU A 94 -27.15 14.45 14.43
C LEU A 94 -25.71 14.07 14.75
N TYR A 95 -24.73 14.84 14.27
CA TYR A 95 -23.31 14.60 14.57
C TYR A 95 -23.05 14.61 16.08
N THR A 96 -23.64 15.55 16.82
CA THR A 96 -23.53 15.61 18.29
C THR A 96 -24.24 14.45 18.97
N ALA A 97 -25.35 13.95 18.41
CA ALA A 97 -26.05 12.76 18.90
C ALA A 97 -25.32 11.43 18.56
N MET A 98 -24.32 11.47 17.67
CA MET A 98 -23.42 10.37 17.31
C MET A 98 -22.03 10.53 17.96
N ASP A 99 -21.97 11.09 19.17
CA ASP A 99 -20.75 11.38 19.96
C ASP A 99 -19.71 12.29 19.28
N GLY A 100 -20.07 12.92 18.16
CA GLY A 100 -19.29 13.97 17.49
C GLY A 100 -17.90 13.51 17.05
N ALA A 101 -16.88 14.25 17.51
CA ALA A 101 -15.49 14.03 17.11
C ALA A 101 -14.89 12.72 17.63
N ASP A 102 -15.40 12.22 18.76
CA ASP A 102 -14.97 10.98 19.41
C ASP A 102 -15.84 9.77 18.98
N GLY A 103 -16.88 10.01 18.17
CA GLY A 103 -17.82 9.01 17.69
C GLY A 103 -17.49 8.43 16.30
N GLU A 104 -18.34 7.52 15.82
CA GLU A 104 -18.08 6.66 14.65
C GLU A 104 -17.74 7.40 13.35
N LEU A 105 -18.21 8.64 13.17
CA LEU A 105 -17.94 9.45 11.98
C LEU A 105 -16.57 10.14 12.00
N GLY A 106 -15.98 10.36 13.19
CA GLY A 106 -14.79 11.19 13.39
C GLY A 106 -14.97 12.65 12.97
N LEU A 107 -13.87 13.40 12.96
CA LEU A 107 -13.86 14.85 12.68
C LEU A 107 -14.48 15.20 11.31
N ALA A 108 -15.20 16.33 11.26
CA ALA A 108 -15.61 16.94 10.00
C ALA A 108 -14.38 17.38 9.18
N THR A 109 -14.32 16.97 7.92
CA THR A 109 -13.20 17.24 6.99
C THR A 109 -13.56 18.24 5.88
N SER A 110 -14.82 18.70 5.84
CA SER A 110 -15.35 19.69 4.89
C SER A 110 -16.39 20.59 5.55
N SER A 111 -16.70 21.72 4.93
CA SER A 111 -17.91 22.49 5.25
C SER A 111 -19.14 21.88 4.57
N GLU A 112 -20.34 22.19 5.09
CA GLU A 112 -21.62 21.82 4.46
C GLU A 112 -21.65 22.23 2.97
N THR A 113 -21.96 21.27 2.11
CA THR A 113 -21.98 21.39 0.64
C THR A 113 -23.42 21.23 0.14
N PRO A 114 -23.98 22.21 -0.59
CA PRO A 114 -25.35 22.14 -1.09
C PRO A 114 -25.49 21.19 -2.29
N LEU A 115 -26.68 20.62 -2.42
CA LEU A 115 -27.14 19.81 -3.55
C LEU A 115 -28.29 20.53 -4.28
N THR A 116 -28.81 19.92 -5.34
CA THR A 116 -29.97 20.44 -6.08
C THR A 116 -31.24 20.42 -5.22
N GLY A 117 -31.67 21.58 -4.74
CA GLY A 117 -32.90 21.74 -3.94
C GLY A 117 -32.61 22.43 -2.61
N ASP A 118 -33.24 21.91 -1.55
CA ASP A 118 -33.05 22.29 -0.14
C ASP A 118 -31.97 21.46 0.58
N ALA A 119 -31.45 20.42 -0.07
CA ALA A 119 -30.57 19.44 0.55
C ALA A 119 -29.11 19.90 0.66
N VAL A 120 -28.46 19.54 1.77
CA VAL A 120 -27.03 19.76 2.04
C VAL A 120 -26.37 18.46 2.57
N TRP A 121 -25.06 18.36 2.50
CA TRP A 121 -24.30 17.26 3.11
C TRP A 121 -22.93 17.72 3.62
N GLN A 122 -22.33 16.97 4.53
CA GLN A 122 -20.99 17.25 5.06
C GLN A 122 -20.15 15.97 5.15
N GLN A 123 -18.88 16.05 4.74
CA GLN A 123 -17.88 14.98 4.88
C GLN A 123 -17.28 14.98 6.29
N PHE A 124 -17.21 13.79 6.88
CA PHE A 124 -16.48 13.45 8.10
C PHE A 124 -15.39 12.42 7.77
N GLN A 125 -14.52 12.08 8.72
CA GLN A 125 -13.41 11.14 8.51
C GLN A 125 -13.87 9.75 8.02
N HIS A 126 -14.98 9.22 8.55
CA HIS A 126 -15.44 7.85 8.28
C HIS A 126 -16.87 7.78 7.69
N GLY A 127 -17.38 8.89 7.16
CA GLY A 127 -18.71 8.92 6.55
C GLY A 127 -19.19 10.32 6.15
N ARG A 128 -20.48 10.41 5.83
CA ARG A 128 -21.18 11.65 5.48
C ARG A 128 -22.50 11.74 6.22
N ILE A 129 -22.90 12.95 6.60
CA ILE A 129 -24.30 13.22 6.94
C ILE A 129 -24.92 14.00 5.78
N TYR A 130 -26.12 13.59 5.36
CA TYR A 130 -26.98 14.31 4.42
C TYR A 130 -28.20 14.83 5.16
N TRP A 131 -28.68 16.03 4.81
CA TRP A 131 -29.93 16.60 5.32
C TRP A 131 -30.78 17.17 4.19
N SER A 132 -32.10 17.07 4.34
CA SER A 132 -33.09 17.88 3.62
C SER A 132 -34.32 18.08 4.50
N GLN A 133 -35.18 19.06 4.17
CA GLN A 133 -36.47 19.23 4.83
C GLN A 133 -37.41 18.04 4.58
N ALA A 134 -37.21 17.30 3.49
CA ALA A 134 -38.01 16.12 3.14
C ALA A 134 -37.57 14.83 3.84
N THR A 135 -36.30 14.72 4.26
CA THR A 135 -35.73 13.49 4.86
C THR A 135 -35.34 13.62 6.32
N GLY A 136 -35.01 14.83 6.81
CA GLY A 136 -34.21 14.97 8.02
C GLY A 136 -32.73 14.69 7.77
N ALA A 137 -31.93 14.68 8.85
CA ALA A 137 -30.50 14.37 8.81
C ALA A 137 -30.29 12.87 8.98
N HIS A 138 -29.45 12.27 8.14
CA HIS A 138 -29.06 10.87 8.23
C HIS A 138 -27.59 10.66 7.88
N ALA A 139 -26.93 9.77 8.63
CA ALA A 139 -25.54 9.41 8.43
C ALA A 139 -25.41 8.18 7.51
N ILE A 140 -24.44 8.20 6.59
CA ILE A 140 -23.98 7.02 5.84
C ILE A 140 -22.47 6.84 6.04
N LYS A 141 -22.07 5.59 6.30
CA LYS A 141 -20.74 5.20 6.79
C LYS A 141 -20.41 3.77 6.34
N GLY A 142 -19.16 3.34 6.54
CA GLY A 142 -18.68 2.01 6.16
C GLY A 142 -18.92 1.65 4.69
N GLY A 143 -18.93 0.35 4.36
CA GLY A 143 -19.06 -0.14 2.98
C GLY A 143 -20.34 0.30 2.26
N ILE A 144 -21.41 0.62 3.00
CA ILE A 144 -22.63 1.25 2.45
C ILE A 144 -22.35 2.70 2.03
N GLY A 145 -21.70 3.48 2.89
CA GLY A 145 -21.24 4.84 2.58
C GLY A 145 -20.27 4.85 1.38
N ASP A 146 -19.27 3.97 1.38
CA ASP A 146 -18.30 3.84 0.30
C ASP A 146 -18.97 3.49 -1.04
N THR A 147 -19.90 2.53 -1.03
CA THR A 147 -20.73 2.19 -2.21
C THR A 147 -21.50 3.40 -2.73
N TYR A 148 -22.16 4.14 -1.83
CA TYR A 148 -22.96 5.31 -2.21
C TYR A 148 -22.09 6.46 -2.76
N VAL A 149 -20.88 6.67 -2.20
CA VAL A 149 -19.92 7.67 -2.69
C VAL A 149 -19.31 7.25 -4.04
N ALA A 150 -18.96 5.97 -4.21
CA ALA A 150 -18.41 5.43 -5.46
C ALA A 150 -19.41 5.50 -6.64
N LEU A 151 -20.72 5.53 -6.36
CA LEU A 151 -21.77 5.75 -7.36
C LEU A 151 -21.89 7.22 -7.84
N GLY A 152 -21.29 8.19 -7.14
CA GLY A 152 -21.27 9.60 -7.54
C GLY A 152 -22.66 10.19 -7.83
N ASP A 153 -22.78 10.98 -8.90
CA ASP A 153 -24.06 11.58 -9.35
C ASP A 153 -25.16 10.53 -9.66
N ALA A 154 -24.76 9.28 -9.95
CA ALA A 154 -25.71 8.19 -10.14
C ALA A 154 -26.36 7.73 -8.82
N ALA A 155 -25.77 8.01 -7.66
CA ALA A 155 -26.37 7.71 -6.35
C ALA A 155 -27.60 8.58 -6.10
N LEU A 156 -27.43 9.91 -6.19
CA LEU A 156 -28.51 10.88 -5.98
C LEU A 156 -29.66 10.73 -6.98
N THR A 157 -29.37 10.29 -8.21
CA THR A 157 -30.39 10.11 -9.26
C THR A 157 -31.07 8.74 -9.28
N LYS A 158 -30.44 7.69 -8.75
CA LYS A 158 -31.02 6.31 -8.74
C LYS A 158 -31.50 5.85 -7.37
N LEU A 159 -30.81 6.24 -6.29
CA LEU A 159 -31.14 5.88 -4.91
C LEU A 159 -31.85 7.04 -4.19
N GLY A 160 -31.46 8.28 -4.50
CA GLY A 160 -31.91 9.48 -3.77
C GLY A 160 -31.24 9.60 -2.39
N LEU A 161 -31.67 10.56 -1.59
CA LEU A 161 -31.13 10.82 -0.25
C LEU A 161 -31.47 9.68 0.74
N PRO A 162 -30.66 9.47 1.81
CA PRO A 162 -31.03 8.58 2.91
C PRO A 162 -32.30 9.06 3.63
N THR A 163 -33.06 8.13 4.21
CA THR A 163 -34.40 8.38 4.81
C THR A 163 -34.61 7.76 6.19
N TYR A 164 -33.59 7.03 6.66
CA TYR A 164 -33.46 6.40 7.97
C TYR A 164 -31.95 6.31 8.26
N ASP A 165 -31.57 5.98 9.50
CA ASP A 165 -30.18 5.62 9.82
C ASP A 165 -29.92 4.12 9.60
N GLU A 166 -28.64 3.76 9.53
CA GLU A 166 -28.18 2.41 9.17
C GLU A 166 -28.62 1.34 10.20
N VAL A 167 -29.29 0.28 9.72
CA VAL A 167 -29.85 -0.80 10.55
C VAL A 167 -28.99 -2.05 10.47
N LYS A 168 -28.50 -2.53 11.62
CA LYS A 168 -27.82 -3.82 11.72
C LYS A 168 -28.80 -4.98 11.54
N LEU A 169 -28.45 -5.94 10.69
CA LEU A 169 -29.17 -7.18 10.44
C LEU A 169 -28.32 -8.39 10.88
N PRO A 170 -28.89 -9.61 11.02
CA PRO A 170 -28.12 -10.78 11.45
C PRO A 170 -26.99 -11.17 10.50
N ASP A 171 -27.19 -10.94 9.20
CA ASP A 171 -26.30 -11.32 8.10
C ASP A 171 -25.56 -10.14 7.43
N GLY A 172 -25.74 -8.90 7.95
CA GLY A 172 -25.18 -7.69 7.35
C GLY A 172 -25.73 -6.37 7.90
N TRP A 173 -25.69 -5.32 7.08
CA TRP A 173 -26.22 -3.97 7.39
C TRP A 173 -27.15 -3.47 6.28
N TYR A 174 -28.10 -2.60 6.62
CA TYR A 174 -29.08 -2.05 5.67
C TYR A 174 -29.30 -0.55 5.82
N GLN A 175 -29.35 0.14 4.68
CA GLN A 175 -29.63 1.58 4.58
C GLN A 175 -30.72 1.85 3.55
N GLN A 176 -31.78 2.56 3.95
CA GLN A 176 -32.88 2.98 3.08
C GLN A 176 -32.65 4.40 2.55
N PHE A 177 -32.81 4.56 1.24
CA PHE A 177 -32.82 5.83 0.51
C PHE A 177 -34.21 6.06 -0.12
N GLN A 178 -34.47 7.26 -0.63
CA GLN A 178 -35.78 7.67 -1.17
C GLN A 178 -36.37 6.71 -2.23
N ASN A 179 -35.53 6.11 -3.09
CA ASN A 179 -35.97 5.29 -4.22
C ASN A 179 -35.63 3.79 -4.09
N ALA A 180 -34.67 3.42 -3.23
CA ALA A 180 -34.17 2.05 -3.07
C ALA A 180 -33.39 1.92 -1.74
N GLY A 181 -32.89 0.72 -1.42
CA GLY A 181 -31.99 0.52 -0.28
C GLY A 181 -30.70 -0.21 -0.69
N ILE A 182 -29.62 0.02 0.07
CA ILE A 182 -28.38 -0.75 -0.01
C ILE A 182 -28.38 -1.75 1.14
N TYR A 183 -28.19 -3.02 0.81
CA TYR A 183 -27.90 -4.09 1.77
C TYR A 183 -26.46 -4.58 1.59
N TRP A 184 -25.73 -4.75 2.69
CA TRP A 184 -24.31 -5.12 2.71
C TRP A 184 -24.09 -6.37 3.56
N THR A 185 -23.71 -7.47 2.94
CA THR A 185 -23.42 -8.76 3.61
C THR A 185 -22.05 -8.79 4.27
N ASN A 186 -21.93 -9.52 5.38
CA ASN A 186 -20.64 -9.81 6.02
C ASN A 186 -19.65 -10.53 5.06
N ASP A 187 -20.16 -11.36 4.14
CA ASP A 187 -19.38 -12.15 3.18
C ASP A 187 -18.81 -11.34 1.99
N GLY A 188 -18.21 -10.18 2.26
CA GLY A 188 -17.45 -9.42 1.25
C GLY A 188 -18.28 -8.60 0.26
N GLY A 189 -19.28 -7.84 0.72
CA GLY A 189 -19.78 -6.67 0.00
C GLY A 189 -20.71 -6.90 -1.20
N LYS A 190 -21.57 -7.93 -1.18
CA LYS A 190 -22.63 -8.10 -2.20
C LYS A 190 -23.77 -7.10 -2.01
N VAL A 191 -23.70 -5.99 -2.73
CA VAL A 191 -24.77 -4.98 -2.82
C VAL A 191 -25.96 -5.53 -3.60
N VAL A 192 -27.05 -5.86 -2.90
CA VAL A 192 -28.32 -6.32 -3.50
C VAL A 192 -29.36 -5.21 -3.44
N THR A 193 -29.65 -4.58 -4.58
CA THR A 193 -30.59 -3.45 -4.69
C THR A 193 -32.06 -3.87 -4.90
N SER A 194 -32.34 -5.15 -5.15
CA SER A 194 -33.65 -5.65 -5.63
C SER A 194 -34.56 -6.29 -4.58
N ASP A 195 -34.02 -6.98 -3.57
CA ASP A 195 -34.79 -7.94 -2.76
C ASP A 195 -35.07 -7.52 -1.30
N VAL A 196 -34.57 -6.35 -0.87
CA VAL A 196 -34.48 -6.04 0.57
C VAL A 196 -35.82 -5.71 1.22
N ALA A 197 -36.82 -5.24 0.46
CA ALA A 197 -38.15 -4.92 0.98
C ALA A 197 -38.84 -6.14 1.65
N ALA A 198 -38.61 -7.35 1.12
CA ALA A 198 -39.14 -8.59 1.70
C ALA A 198 -38.44 -8.95 3.02
N LYS A 199 -37.10 -8.80 3.10
CA LYS A 199 -36.34 -9.03 4.34
C LYS A 199 -36.70 -8.02 5.43
N TYR A 200 -36.88 -6.74 5.10
CA TYR A 200 -37.24 -5.72 6.08
C TYR A 200 -38.67 -5.92 6.62
N ALA A 201 -39.63 -6.27 5.76
CA ALA A 201 -40.99 -6.61 6.17
C ALA A 201 -41.06 -7.84 7.08
N ALA A 202 -40.21 -8.85 6.86
CA ALA A 202 -40.12 -10.05 7.71
C ALA A 202 -39.66 -9.74 9.16
N LEU A 203 -39.06 -8.57 9.40
CA LEU A 203 -38.65 -8.09 10.73
C LEU A 203 -39.73 -7.24 11.43
N GLY A 204 -40.95 -7.22 10.90
CA GLY A 204 -42.12 -6.64 11.58
C GLY A 204 -42.22 -5.11 11.55
N LYS A 205 -41.36 -4.41 10.77
CA LYS A 205 -41.43 -2.96 10.58
C LYS A 205 -42.07 -2.63 9.23
N THR A 206 -43.25 -2.01 9.26
CA THR A 206 -44.03 -1.63 8.07
C THR A 206 -43.64 -0.25 7.55
N THR A 207 -43.37 -0.15 6.25
CA THR A 207 -43.18 1.14 5.57
C THR A 207 -44.53 1.80 5.28
N SER A 208 -44.61 3.13 5.40
CA SER A 208 -45.82 3.91 5.17
C SER A 208 -45.55 5.12 4.28
N ALA A 209 -45.59 4.91 2.97
CA ALA A 209 -45.61 5.98 1.97
C ALA A 209 -46.45 5.53 0.76
N THR A 210 -47.54 6.26 0.48
CA THR A 210 -48.42 5.97 -0.66
C THR A 210 -48.14 6.95 -1.80
N ALA A 211 -47.81 6.43 -2.98
CA ALA A 211 -47.73 7.20 -4.22
C ALA A 211 -48.37 6.40 -5.38
N THR A 212 -49.03 7.09 -6.31
CA THR A 212 -49.95 6.50 -7.28
C THR A 212 -49.31 6.14 -8.63
N ALA A 213 -49.85 5.11 -9.29
CA ALA A 213 -49.34 4.54 -10.53
C ALA A 213 -49.64 5.36 -11.81
N SER A 214 -48.91 5.08 -12.89
CA SER A 214 -49.35 5.34 -14.26
C SER A 214 -48.82 4.32 -15.27
N SER A 215 -49.71 3.85 -16.15
CA SER A 215 -49.48 3.39 -17.53
C SER A 215 -48.34 2.39 -17.85
N ALA A 216 -48.71 1.13 -18.07
CA ALA A 216 -48.09 0.27 -19.10
C ALA A 216 -48.62 0.66 -20.50
N PRO A 217 -47.92 0.32 -21.61
CA PRO A 217 -48.20 -0.93 -22.33
C PRO A 217 -46.94 -1.60 -22.96
N SER A 218 -46.94 -2.76 -23.64
CA SER A 218 -47.73 -4.02 -23.60
C SER A 218 -47.13 -5.00 -24.62
N ALA A 219 -47.15 -6.31 -24.34
CA ALA A 219 -46.80 -7.41 -25.28
C ALA A 219 -45.33 -7.45 -25.79
N THR A 220 -44.80 -8.55 -26.36
CA THR A 220 -45.42 -9.82 -26.79
C THR A 220 -44.53 -11.02 -26.43
N ALA A 221 -45.11 -12.21 -26.21
CA ALA A 221 -44.37 -13.43 -25.91
C ALA A 221 -43.99 -14.23 -27.17
N SER A 222 -42.96 -15.10 -27.07
CA SER A 222 -43.00 -16.47 -27.62
C SER A 222 -41.85 -17.36 -27.14
N THR A 223 -42.16 -18.65 -27.05
CA THR A 223 -41.31 -19.86 -26.87
C THR A 223 -40.08 -19.91 -27.81
N SER A 224 -39.02 -20.73 -27.60
CA SER A 224 -39.04 -22.16 -27.22
C SER A 224 -37.66 -22.76 -26.87
N THR A 225 -37.64 -23.81 -26.04
CA THR A 225 -36.74 -25.01 -25.98
C THR A 225 -35.24 -24.92 -26.34
N ALA A 226 -34.41 -25.56 -25.50
CA ALA A 226 -32.98 -25.77 -25.72
C ALA A 226 -32.64 -27.06 -26.51
N THR A 227 -31.45 -27.08 -27.13
CA THR A 227 -30.55 -28.27 -27.09
C THR A 227 -29.07 -27.95 -27.36
N THR A 228 -28.25 -28.91 -26.95
CA THR A 228 -26.80 -29.08 -26.83
C THR A 228 -25.88 -28.76 -28.04
N ALA A 229 -24.57 -28.62 -27.72
CA ALA A 229 -23.39 -29.20 -28.40
C ALA A 229 -22.52 -28.38 -29.40
N THR A 230 -21.32 -28.04 -28.92
CA THR A 230 -20.01 -28.40 -29.53
C THR A 230 -19.43 -27.63 -30.73
N SER A 231 -18.43 -26.79 -30.41
CA SER A 231 -17.09 -26.64 -31.03
C SER A 231 -16.88 -26.70 -32.56
N ALA A 232 -16.29 -25.62 -33.11
CA ALA A 232 -15.42 -25.70 -34.31
C ALA A 232 -14.27 -24.67 -34.27
N ASN A 233 -13.07 -25.21 -34.06
CA ASN A 233 -11.75 -24.57 -33.91
C ASN A 233 -11.11 -24.08 -35.25
N SER A 234 -9.93 -23.46 -35.15
CA SER A 234 -8.76 -23.60 -36.06
C SER A 234 -8.35 -22.46 -37.02
N ALA A 235 -7.20 -21.84 -36.75
CA ALA A 235 -5.97 -21.89 -37.58
C ALA A 235 -4.76 -21.46 -36.70
N ALA A 236 -3.63 -22.17 -36.51
CA ALA A 236 -2.76 -22.97 -37.40
C ALA A 236 -1.80 -22.10 -38.25
N ASP A 237 -0.49 -22.34 -38.39
CA ASP A 237 0.47 -23.31 -37.79
C ASP A 237 1.90 -22.62 -37.80
N ALA A 238 3.13 -23.18 -37.75
CA ALA A 238 3.67 -24.54 -37.88
C ALA A 238 5.16 -24.71 -37.45
N THR A 239 5.57 -25.97 -37.21
CA THR A 239 6.89 -26.60 -37.54
C THR A 239 8.20 -26.21 -36.79
N THR A 240 9.17 -27.11 -36.48
CA THR A 240 9.26 -28.60 -36.55
C THR A 240 10.45 -29.23 -35.76
N LYS A 241 10.22 -30.38 -35.09
CA LYS A 241 11.09 -31.61 -34.99
C LYS A 241 12.49 -31.50 -34.31
N THR A 242 13.18 -32.58 -33.85
CA THR A 242 13.03 -34.06 -33.98
C THR A 242 13.71 -34.82 -32.79
N SER A 243 13.34 -36.09 -32.54
CA SER A 243 14.16 -37.30 -32.19
C SER A 243 15.39 -37.26 -31.22
N SER A 244 15.80 -38.32 -30.48
CA SER A 244 15.24 -39.68 -30.20
C SER A 244 16.08 -40.52 -29.20
N ASN A 245 15.41 -41.28 -28.33
CA ASN A 245 15.67 -42.67 -27.87
C ASN A 245 16.96 -43.15 -27.11
N SER A 246 16.70 -43.83 -25.97
CA SER A 246 17.30 -45.09 -25.44
C SER A 246 18.67 -45.19 -24.70
N SER A 247 18.59 -45.95 -23.59
CA SER A 247 19.67 -46.67 -22.86
C SER A 247 20.68 -45.84 -22.03
N ALA A 248 21.32 -46.36 -20.97
CA ALA A 248 21.31 -47.70 -20.37
C ALA A 248 21.36 -47.63 -18.83
N ALA A 249 21.02 -48.73 -18.14
CA ALA A 249 21.11 -48.85 -16.68
C ALA A 249 22.50 -49.36 -16.23
N ASN A 250 22.83 -49.17 -14.94
CA ASN A 250 23.73 -50.10 -14.25
C ASN A 250 23.36 -50.25 -12.76
N THR A 251 23.83 -51.31 -12.12
CA THR A 251 23.26 -51.89 -10.90
C THR A 251 24.35 -52.08 -9.84
N ALA A 252 24.01 -52.10 -8.53
CA ALA A 252 24.36 -53.21 -7.60
C ALA A 252 24.35 -52.85 -6.10
N SER A 253 23.82 -53.81 -5.33
CA SER A 253 24.32 -54.31 -4.03
C SER A 253 24.42 -53.40 -2.79
N ALA A 254 23.55 -53.76 -1.85
CA ALA A 254 23.59 -53.49 -0.41
C ALA A 254 24.94 -53.74 0.29
N LYS A 255 25.10 -53.11 1.46
CA LYS A 255 25.93 -53.63 2.56
C LYS A 255 25.38 -53.23 3.93
N SER A 256 25.24 -54.21 4.83
CA SER A 256 24.86 -53.99 6.23
C SER A 256 26.08 -53.96 7.15
N THR A 257 26.23 -52.93 7.98
CA THR A 257 27.15 -52.78 9.12
C THR A 257 26.84 -51.44 9.83
N ALA A 258 26.89 -51.29 11.15
CA ALA A 258 26.84 -52.27 12.24
C ALA A 258 26.42 -51.56 13.54
N GLN A 259 25.82 -52.31 14.46
CA GLN A 259 25.49 -51.89 15.83
C GLN A 259 26.74 -51.82 16.73
N PRO A 260 26.86 -50.83 17.63
CA PRO A 260 27.62 -50.96 18.85
C PRO A 260 26.68 -51.16 20.06
N THR A 261 26.76 -52.32 20.71
CA THR A 261 26.05 -52.62 21.96
C THR A 261 27.01 -52.65 23.15
N THR A 262 26.70 -51.86 24.17
CA THR A 262 27.08 -52.10 25.57
C THR A 262 25.81 -51.95 26.40
N ALA A 263 25.14 -53.06 26.71
CA ALA A 263 25.43 -53.95 27.84
C ALA A 263 24.94 -53.36 29.17
N ALA A 264 24.01 -54.07 29.83
CA ALA A 264 23.28 -53.61 31.00
C ALA A 264 23.86 -54.17 32.31
N THR A 265 23.50 -53.54 33.44
CA THR A 265 23.54 -54.21 34.76
C THR A 265 22.53 -53.66 35.76
N SER A 266 21.86 -54.59 36.44
CA SER A 266 21.41 -54.51 37.85
C SER A 266 20.36 -53.49 38.29
N ALA A 267 19.20 -54.02 38.71
CA ALA A 267 18.38 -53.42 39.77
C ALA A 267 19.10 -53.53 41.15
N PRO A 268 18.58 -52.87 42.21
CA PRO A 268 17.72 -53.63 43.12
C PRO A 268 16.55 -52.85 43.74
N THR A 269 15.48 -53.56 44.09
CA THR A 269 14.49 -53.14 45.11
C THR A 269 15.15 -53.19 46.50
N PRO A 270 14.76 -52.34 47.47
CA PRO A 270 13.91 -52.91 48.53
C PRO A 270 12.90 -51.97 49.21
N ALA A 271 11.82 -52.60 49.70
CA ALA A 271 11.09 -52.37 50.96
C ALA A 271 10.49 -51.00 51.35
N THR A 272 9.22 -51.08 51.73
CA THR A 272 8.42 -50.17 52.56
C THR A 272 9.11 -49.79 53.88
N PRO A 273 8.74 -48.64 54.47
CA PRO A 273 8.28 -48.70 55.86
C PRO A 273 7.00 -47.90 56.14
N THR A 274 6.07 -48.52 56.86
CA THR A 274 4.99 -47.83 57.58
C THR A 274 5.48 -47.43 58.97
N PRO A 275 5.09 -46.25 59.48
CA PRO A 275 4.59 -46.20 60.86
C PRO A 275 3.22 -45.49 60.94
N ALA A 276 2.45 -45.83 61.96
CA ALA A 276 1.11 -45.30 62.21
C ALA A 276 1.08 -44.33 63.42
N ASN A 277 -0.13 -43.82 63.72
CA ASN A 277 -0.57 -42.98 64.84
C ASN A 277 -0.57 -41.44 64.65
N SER A 278 -1.57 -40.70 65.15
CA SER A 278 -2.98 -41.07 65.50
C SER A 278 -3.81 -39.83 65.90
N SER A 279 -5.13 -40.04 66.07
CA SER A 279 -6.12 -39.23 66.82
C SER A 279 -6.65 -37.92 66.19
N SER A 280 -7.91 -37.50 66.39
CA SER A 280 -9.15 -38.26 66.77
C SER A 280 -10.42 -37.40 66.73
N SER A 281 -11.49 -37.88 66.07
CA SER A 281 -12.94 -37.69 66.41
C SER A 281 -13.78 -38.45 65.36
N SER A 282 -14.61 -39.46 65.67
CA SER A 282 -15.86 -39.53 66.46
C SER A 282 -17.08 -38.86 65.76
N SER A 283 -18.23 -39.52 65.55
CA SER A 283 -18.63 -40.89 65.92
C SER A 283 -19.94 -41.39 65.27
N ALA A 284 -19.96 -42.69 64.96
CA ALA A 284 -21.06 -43.67 65.12
C ALA A 284 -22.44 -43.53 64.43
N SER A 285 -22.88 -44.65 63.82
CA SER A 285 -24.28 -45.03 63.55
C SER A 285 -24.85 -45.83 64.74
N PRO A 286 -26.18 -46.05 64.85
CA PRO A 286 -26.64 -47.42 64.55
C PRO A 286 -28.07 -47.58 63.97
N ALA A 287 -28.29 -48.79 63.44
CA ALA A 287 -29.55 -49.57 63.41
C ALA A 287 -30.67 -49.23 62.39
N THR A 288 -31.23 -50.32 61.85
CA THR A 288 -32.49 -50.39 61.10
C THR A 288 -33.71 -50.41 62.03
N PRO A 289 -34.92 -50.17 61.49
CA PRO A 289 -35.94 -51.20 61.70
C PRO A 289 -36.78 -51.54 60.45
N SER A 290 -37.51 -52.65 60.58
CA SER A 290 -38.55 -53.14 59.67
C SER A 290 -39.70 -52.14 59.43
N ALA A 291 -40.34 -52.24 58.26
CA ALA A 291 -41.67 -51.69 58.00
C ALA A 291 -42.59 -52.80 57.44
N ALA A 292 -43.86 -52.80 57.86
CA ALA A 292 -44.87 -53.79 57.48
C ALA A 292 -46.10 -53.14 56.81
N ALA A 293 -46.92 -53.95 56.14
CA ALA A 293 -48.12 -53.50 55.42
C ALA A 293 -49.30 -53.11 56.34
N PRO A 294 -50.28 -52.38 55.80
CA PRO A 294 -51.61 -52.97 55.54
C PRO A 294 -52.05 -52.74 54.07
N SER A 295 -52.68 -53.68 53.36
CA SER A 295 -54.09 -54.16 53.52
C SER A 295 -55.08 -53.00 53.35
N THR A 296 -56.02 -52.96 52.40
CA THR A 296 -56.81 -54.02 51.71
C THR A 296 -57.10 -53.56 50.25
N THR A 297 -57.70 -54.28 49.28
CA THR A 297 -58.29 -55.64 49.06
C THR A 297 -58.29 -55.89 47.51
N GLN A 298 -58.82 -56.94 46.85
CA GLN A 298 -59.73 -58.03 47.22
C GLN A 298 -59.40 -59.36 46.47
N SER A 299 -60.40 -60.08 45.97
CA SER A 299 -60.37 -61.39 45.28
C SER A 299 -61.78 -61.64 44.68
N PRO A 300 -62.16 -62.82 44.11
CA PRO A 300 -61.45 -64.12 43.95
C PRO A 300 -61.25 -64.47 42.44
N THR A 301 -60.94 -65.68 41.93
CA THR A 301 -60.83 -67.09 42.39
C THR A 301 -59.81 -67.78 41.42
N ALA A 302 -59.23 -68.98 41.58
CA ALA A 302 -59.54 -70.11 42.46
C ALA A 302 -58.29 -70.96 42.85
N GLN A 303 -58.57 -72.15 43.39
CA GLN A 303 -57.67 -73.17 43.93
C GLN A 303 -56.91 -74.00 42.89
N ALA A 304 -55.70 -74.41 43.26
CA ALA A 304 -55.13 -75.71 42.88
C ALA A 304 -55.35 -76.73 44.02
N PRO A 305 -55.31 -78.05 43.76
CA PRO A 305 -55.22 -79.08 44.80
C PRO A 305 -53.92 -79.89 44.75
N THR A 306 -53.26 -80.07 45.89
CA THR A 306 -52.37 -81.21 46.14
C THR A 306 -53.10 -82.20 47.07
N THR A 307 -52.96 -83.51 46.80
CA THR A 307 -53.52 -84.55 47.68
C THR A 307 -52.64 -85.79 47.68
N GLN A 308 -52.57 -86.47 48.84
CA GLN A 308 -51.79 -87.69 49.04
C GLN A 308 -52.46 -88.92 48.40
N ALA A 309 -51.67 -89.95 48.09
CA ALA A 309 -52.18 -91.24 47.66
C ALA A 309 -52.68 -92.10 48.85
N PRO A 310 -53.85 -92.76 48.75
CA PRO A 310 -54.34 -93.72 49.74
C PRO A 310 -53.83 -95.15 49.49
N THR A 311 -54.12 -96.05 50.42
CA THR A 311 -53.66 -97.45 50.43
C THR A 311 -54.48 -98.40 49.54
N SER A 312 -53.77 -99.32 48.89
CA SER A 312 -54.12 -100.72 48.59
C SER A 312 -55.60 -101.13 48.45
N ALA A 313 -56.04 -101.37 47.21
CA ALA A 313 -57.10 -102.35 46.91
C ALA A 313 -56.93 -102.94 45.49
N ILE A 314 -56.84 -104.28 45.43
CA ILE A 314 -57.05 -105.20 44.29
C ILE A 314 -57.35 -104.63 42.88
N ALA A 315 -56.57 -105.09 41.91
CA ALA A 315 -56.93 -105.05 40.49
C ALA A 315 -57.34 -106.46 40.01
N ASP A 316 -58.52 -106.55 39.41
CA ASP A 316 -58.89 -107.63 38.48
C ASP A 316 -58.87 -107.06 37.04
N ALA A 317 -58.72 -107.92 36.03
CA ALA A 317 -58.16 -107.51 34.74
C ALA A 317 -59.18 -107.23 33.60
N VAL A 318 -58.62 -106.74 32.48
CA VAL A 318 -59.18 -106.68 31.10
C VAL A 318 -60.07 -105.47 30.74
N ALA A 319 -59.44 -104.43 30.16
CA ALA A 319 -59.58 -104.09 28.74
C ALA A 319 -58.61 -102.93 28.36
N PRO A 320 -57.93 -102.96 27.19
CA PRO A 320 -57.07 -101.85 26.78
C PRO A 320 -57.89 -100.69 26.19
N SER A 321 -57.65 -99.48 26.68
CA SER A 321 -58.06 -98.23 26.00
C SER A 321 -57.51 -98.23 24.57
N ALA A 322 -58.32 -97.81 23.60
CA ALA A 322 -57.93 -97.78 22.19
C ALA A 322 -56.63 -96.98 22.01
N GLN A 323 -55.54 -97.68 21.65
CA GLN A 323 -54.27 -97.04 21.35
C GLN A 323 -54.47 -96.16 20.11
N ILE A 324 -54.25 -94.86 20.26
CA ILE A 324 -54.22 -93.93 19.13
C ILE A 324 -53.04 -94.35 18.25
N ALA A 325 -53.31 -94.68 17.00
CA ALA A 325 -52.30 -95.22 16.10
C ALA A 325 -51.19 -94.19 15.83
N THR A 326 -49.95 -94.64 15.90
CA THR A 326 -48.74 -93.90 15.53
C THR A 326 -48.06 -94.67 14.39
N SER A 327 -47.93 -94.08 13.21
CA SER A 327 -47.53 -94.81 12.01
C SER A 327 -46.44 -94.10 11.19
N GLY A 328 -45.84 -94.84 10.25
CA GLY A 328 -44.72 -94.36 9.44
C GLY A 328 -43.59 -93.75 10.27
N ALA A 329 -42.90 -92.77 9.68
CA ALA A 329 -41.75 -92.12 10.32
C ALA A 329 -42.08 -91.40 11.66
N ILE A 330 -43.34 -91.00 11.87
CA ILE A 330 -43.79 -90.44 13.17
C ILE A 330 -43.82 -91.54 14.23
N GLY A 331 -44.44 -92.69 13.90
CA GLY A 331 -44.46 -93.86 14.77
C GLY A 331 -43.07 -94.46 15.01
N ASP A 332 -42.22 -94.49 13.98
CA ASP A 332 -40.85 -95.02 14.08
C ASP A 332 -40.01 -94.19 15.08
N LEU A 333 -40.00 -92.85 14.95
CA LEU A 333 -39.32 -91.98 15.90
C LEU A 333 -39.94 -92.05 17.31
N TYR A 334 -41.26 -92.09 17.42
CA TYR A 334 -41.96 -92.23 18.71
C TYR A 334 -41.52 -93.50 19.45
N ASN A 335 -41.43 -94.63 18.75
CA ASN A 335 -40.92 -95.89 19.30
C ASN A 335 -39.43 -95.79 19.67
N GLN A 336 -38.60 -95.15 18.85
CA GLN A 336 -37.18 -94.88 19.14
C GLN A 336 -36.99 -94.02 20.41
N LEU A 337 -37.91 -93.09 20.68
CA LEU A 337 -37.92 -92.24 21.88
C LEU A 337 -38.54 -92.92 23.12
N GLY A 338 -38.89 -94.21 23.05
CA GLY A 338 -39.41 -95.02 24.17
C GLY A 338 -40.94 -95.21 24.18
N GLY A 339 -41.65 -94.74 23.16
CA GLY A 339 -43.11 -94.87 23.04
C GLY A 339 -43.85 -94.22 24.22
N ALA A 340 -44.91 -94.88 24.70
CA ALA A 340 -45.79 -94.34 25.74
C ALA A 340 -45.11 -94.15 27.12
N ASN A 341 -43.99 -94.84 27.36
CA ASN A 341 -43.14 -94.67 28.55
C ASN A 341 -41.92 -93.75 28.29
N GLY A 342 -41.80 -93.25 27.05
CA GLY A 342 -40.72 -92.39 26.59
C GLY A 342 -40.91 -90.92 26.92
N VAL A 343 -39.96 -90.09 26.49
CA VAL A 343 -39.92 -88.64 26.84
C VAL A 343 -41.15 -87.85 26.38
N LEU A 344 -41.86 -88.32 25.34
CA LEU A 344 -43.07 -87.70 24.82
C LEU A 344 -44.37 -88.14 25.54
N GLY A 345 -44.34 -89.25 26.28
CA GLY A 345 -45.53 -89.89 26.83
C GLY A 345 -46.51 -90.41 25.75
N ALA A 346 -47.68 -90.88 26.16
CA ALA A 346 -48.67 -91.45 25.24
C ALA A 346 -49.13 -90.48 24.13
N ALA A 347 -49.43 -91.02 22.95
CA ALA A 347 -50.10 -90.28 21.87
C ALA A 347 -51.50 -89.83 22.29
N THR A 348 -51.86 -88.58 22.00
CA THR A 348 -53.12 -87.94 22.40
C THR A 348 -53.94 -87.38 21.23
N SER A 349 -53.36 -87.30 20.03
CA SER A 349 -54.11 -87.08 18.77
C SER A 349 -53.73 -88.12 17.71
N SER A 350 -54.59 -88.32 16.72
CA SER A 350 -54.18 -88.92 15.45
C SER A 350 -53.18 -88.01 14.73
N GLU A 351 -52.45 -88.58 13.76
CA GLU A 351 -51.64 -87.81 12.81
C GLU A 351 -52.52 -86.80 12.04
N THR A 352 -52.04 -85.57 11.90
CA THR A 352 -52.72 -84.43 11.26
C THR A 352 -51.86 -83.91 10.12
N ALA A 353 -52.42 -83.82 8.91
CA ALA A 353 -51.69 -83.39 7.72
C ALA A 353 -51.29 -81.91 7.77
N LEU A 354 -50.13 -81.58 7.18
CA LEU A 354 -49.62 -80.21 7.03
C LEU A 354 -49.96 -79.66 5.63
N SER A 355 -50.30 -78.37 5.55
CA SER A 355 -50.68 -77.70 4.30
C SER A 355 -49.57 -77.63 3.26
N GLY A 356 -48.30 -77.61 3.68
CA GLY A 356 -47.11 -77.70 2.81
C GLY A 356 -46.68 -79.13 2.46
N GLY A 357 -47.43 -80.15 2.88
CA GLY A 357 -47.03 -81.55 2.84
C GLY A 357 -46.30 -82.00 4.10
N GLY A 358 -46.42 -83.29 4.43
CA GLY A 358 -46.02 -83.83 5.73
C GLY A 358 -47.19 -83.96 6.71
N ALA A 359 -46.90 -84.33 7.95
CA ALA A 359 -47.87 -84.51 9.03
C ALA A 359 -47.25 -84.21 10.40
N TRP A 360 -48.09 -84.09 11.43
CA TRP A 360 -47.67 -83.98 12.83
C TRP A 360 -48.62 -84.75 13.75
N GLN A 361 -48.16 -85.12 14.94
CA GLN A 361 -48.97 -85.83 15.95
C GLN A 361 -48.73 -85.28 17.35
N GLN A 362 -49.79 -85.14 18.14
CA GLN A 362 -49.73 -84.74 19.56
C GLN A 362 -49.47 -85.95 20.45
N PHE A 363 -48.53 -85.77 21.38
CA PHE A 363 -48.25 -86.65 22.50
C PHE A 363 -48.44 -85.86 23.81
N ALA A 364 -48.45 -86.56 24.95
CA ALA A 364 -48.69 -85.96 26.26
C ALA A 364 -47.73 -84.80 26.60
N ASN A 365 -46.44 -84.92 26.24
CA ASN A 365 -45.37 -83.99 26.61
C ASN A 365 -44.73 -83.27 25.41
N GLY A 366 -45.32 -83.34 24.22
CA GLY A 366 -44.74 -82.75 23.01
C GLY A 366 -45.44 -83.15 21.71
N ARG A 367 -44.79 -82.85 20.58
CA ARG A 367 -45.24 -83.22 19.23
C ARG A 367 -44.11 -83.86 18.44
N ILE A 368 -44.45 -84.73 17.50
CA ILE A 368 -43.56 -85.08 16.39
C ILE A 368 -44.10 -84.44 15.13
N TYR A 369 -43.22 -83.80 14.36
CA TYR A 369 -43.50 -83.31 13.01
C TYR A 369 -42.68 -84.12 12.01
N TRP A 370 -43.27 -84.48 10.86
CA TRP A 370 -42.59 -85.14 9.76
C TRP A 370 -42.86 -84.42 8.44
N SER A 371 -41.80 -84.27 7.62
CA SER A 371 -41.94 -83.99 6.19
C SER A 371 -40.91 -84.80 5.39
N GLN A 372 -41.14 -84.95 4.08
CA GLN A 372 -40.16 -85.56 3.18
C GLN A 372 -38.85 -84.76 3.08
N ALA A 373 -38.87 -83.45 3.35
CA ALA A 373 -37.70 -82.58 3.25
C ALA A 373 -36.85 -82.56 4.54
N THR A 374 -37.47 -82.76 5.70
CA THR A 374 -36.81 -82.67 7.01
C THR A 374 -36.56 -84.03 7.66
N GLY A 375 -37.38 -85.04 7.39
CA GLY A 375 -37.49 -86.22 8.24
C GLY A 375 -38.47 -85.98 9.40
N ALA A 376 -38.51 -86.93 10.35
CA ALA A 376 -39.34 -86.84 11.56
C ALA A 376 -38.49 -86.28 12.70
N HIS A 377 -39.01 -85.30 13.44
CA HIS A 377 -38.36 -84.71 14.61
C HIS A 377 -39.34 -84.43 15.73
N ALA A 378 -38.89 -84.64 16.97
CA ALA A 378 -39.65 -84.37 18.17
C ALA A 378 -39.37 -82.96 18.70
N ILE A 379 -40.43 -82.27 19.16
CA ILE A 379 -40.37 -80.98 19.85
C ILE A 379 -41.10 -81.14 21.19
N LYS A 380 -40.46 -80.76 22.30
CA LYS A 380 -40.97 -80.94 23.68
C LYS A 380 -40.43 -79.87 24.64
N GLY A 381 -40.95 -79.88 25.88
CA GLY A 381 -40.55 -78.93 26.93
C GLY A 381 -40.67 -77.47 26.51
N GLY A 382 -39.84 -76.59 27.09
CA GLY A 382 -39.91 -75.14 26.84
C GLY A 382 -39.70 -74.72 25.38
N ILE A 383 -38.96 -75.50 24.58
CA ILE A 383 -38.84 -75.29 23.13
C ILE A 383 -40.17 -75.58 22.44
N GLY A 384 -40.83 -76.68 22.82
CA GLY A 384 -42.18 -77.01 22.40
C GLY A 384 -43.20 -75.97 22.83
N ASP A 385 -43.18 -75.52 24.09
CA ASP A 385 -44.15 -74.55 24.62
C ASP A 385 -44.20 -73.26 23.78
N VAL A 386 -43.05 -72.72 23.39
CA VAL A 386 -42.96 -71.55 22.50
C VAL A 386 -43.38 -71.88 21.08
N TYR A 387 -42.87 -72.97 20.48
CA TYR A 387 -43.24 -73.37 19.11
C TYR A 387 -44.75 -73.65 18.95
N PHE A 388 -45.39 -74.20 19.99
CA PHE A 388 -46.82 -74.49 19.97
C PHE A 388 -47.67 -73.24 20.25
N ALA A 389 -47.16 -72.27 21.02
CA ALA A 389 -47.83 -70.99 21.27
C ALA A 389 -47.94 -70.11 20.01
N MET A 390 -46.96 -70.16 19.10
CA MET A 390 -47.05 -69.55 17.76
C MET A 390 -48.18 -70.14 16.89
N GLY A 391 -48.63 -71.37 17.19
CA GLY A 391 -49.74 -72.03 16.52
C GLY A 391 -49.50 -72.18 15.01
N GLY A 392 -50.32 -71.51 14.20
CA GLY A 392 -50.27 -71.61 12.74
C GLY A 392 -49.07 -70.91 12.09
N THR A 393 -48.54 -69.84 12.70
CA THR A 393 -47.45 -69.06 12.09
C THR A 393 -46.07 -69.68 12.35
N ALA A 394 -45.97 -70.62 13.30
CA ALA A 394 -44.77 -71.47 13.47
C ALA A 394 -44.28 -72.07 12.14
N LEU A 395 -45.21 -72.49 11.28
CA LEU A 395 -44.94 -73.12 9.99
C LEU A 395 -44.49 -72.14 8.89
N THR A 396 -44.73 -70.83 9.05
CA THR A 396 -44.29 -69.79 8.11
C THR A 396 -43.02 -69.10 8.58
N ASP A 397 -42.97 -68.75 9.85
CA ASP A 397 -42.01 -67.76 10.39
C ASP A 397 -40.67 -68.42 10.72
N ILE A 398 -40.73 -69.62 11.32
CA ILE A 398 -39.56 -70.44 11.68
C ILE A 398 -39.53 -71.79 10.93
N GLY A 399 -40.68 -72.28 10.46
CA GLY A 399 -40.82 -73.50 9.67
C GLY A 399 -40.80 -74.80 10.48
N LEU A 400 -40.65 -75.93 9.82
CA LEU A 400 -40.58 -77.25 10.46
C LEU A 400 -39.20 -77.51 11.09
N PRO A 401 -39.12 -78.36 12.14
CA PRO A 401 -37.85 -78.79 12.71
C PRO A 401 -37.00 -79.54 11.67
N THR A 402 -35.70 -79.22 11.62
CA THR A 402 -34.69 -79.81 10.70
C THR A 402 -33.68 -80.71 11.44
N GLY A 403 -33.87 -80.87 12.75
CA GLY A 403 -33.09 -81.74 13.61
C GLY A 403 -33.76 -81.86 14.98
N ASP A 404 -33.30 -82.81 15.80
CA ASP A 404 -33.78 -82.98 17.17
C ASP A 404 -33.13 -81.95 18.12
N GLU A 405 -33.74 -81.78 19.30
CA GLU A 405 -33.19 -80.94 20.38
C GLU A 405 -31.78 -81.41 20.80
N ARG A 406 -30.83 -80.47 20.78
CA ARG A 406 -29.42 -80.70 21.10
C ARG A 406 -29.04 -79.99 22.40
N ASP A 407 -28.49 -80.75 23.34
CA ASP A 407 -27.86 -80.22 24.56
C ASP A 407 -26.63 -79.35 24.21
N LEU A 408 -26.49 -78.23 24.90
CA LEU A 408 -25.36 -77.30 24.81
C LEU A 408 -24.51 -77.30 26.10
N GLY A 409 -24.84 -78.15 27.07
CA GLY A 409 -24.25 -78.20 28.39
C GLY A 409 -25.01 -77.33 29.40
N ASN A 410 -24.78 -77.57 30.69
CA ASN A 410 -25.37 -76.83 31.82
C ASN A 410 -26.93 -76.74 31.80
N GLY A 411 -27.60 -77.65 31.10
CA GLY A 411 -29.06 -77.64 30.93
C GLY A 411 -29.57 -76.67 29.87
N MET A 412 -28.70 -76.13 29.01
CA MET A 412 -29.08 -75.30 27.87
C MET A 412 -29.37 -76.17 26.64
N TRP A 413 -30.41 -75.86 25.86
CA TRP A 413 -30.85 -76.65 24.71
C TRP A 413 -31.04 -75.78 23.48
N VAL A 414 -30.92 -76.36 22.29
CA VAL A 414 -31.32 -75.73 21.02
C VAL A 414 -31.95 -76.74 20.07
N GLN A 415 -32.99 -76.32 19.34
CA GLN A 415 -33.49 -77.04 18.17
C GLN A 415 -33.39 -76.18 16.91
N GLN A 416 -33.09 -76.82 15.78
CA GLN A 416 -33.00 -76.18 14.48
C GLN A 416 -34.28 -76.41 13.67
N PHE A 417 -34.67 -75.38 12.92
CA PHE A 417 -35.85 -75.36 12.07
C PHE A 417 -35.45 -74.82 10.68
N GLN A 418 -36.38 -74.82 9.73
CA GLN A 418 -36.09 -74.43 8.34
C GLN A 418 -35.63 -72.97 8.19
N ASN A 419 -36.24 -72.04 8.94
CA ASN A 419 -36.00 -70.59 8.83
C ASN A 419 -35.41 -69.98 10.12
N GLY A 420 -35.03 -70.80 11.11
CA GLY A 420 -34.61 -70.31 12.43
C GLY A 420 -34.23 -71.39 13.43
N ARG A 421 -34.11 -70.98 14.69
CA ARG A 421 -33.75 -71.81 15.84
C ARG A 421 -34.56 -71.38 17.05
N ILE A 422 -34.81 -72.33 17.96
CA ILE A 422 -35.29 -72.00 19.31
C ILE A 422 -34.22 -72.50 20.28
N PHE A 423 -33.73 -71.59 21.11
CA PHE A 423 -32.85 -71.89 22.23
C PHE A 423 -33.67 -71.91 23.51
N TRP A 424 -33.30 -72.76 24.48
CA TRP A 424 -33.85 -72.72 25.84
C TRP A 424 -32.74 -72.72 26.88
N SER A 425 -32.88 -71.90 27.92
CA SER A 425 -32.05 -71.98 29.12
C SER A 425 -32.90 -71.89 30.39
N PRO A 426 -32.42 -72.41 31.54
CA PRO A 426 -33.06 -72.17 32.84
C PRO A 426 -33.09 -70.70 33.27
N THR A 427 -32.26 -69.84 32.65
CA THR A 427 -32.04 -68.44 33.04
C THR A 427 -32.92 -67.47 32.27
N THR A 428 -33.16 -67.75 30.98
CA THR A 428 -33.88 -66.87 30.04
C THR A 428 -35.23 -67.44 29.60
N GLY A 429 -35.45 -68.76 29.71
CA GLY A 429 -36.58 -69.44 29.09
C GLY A 429 -36.27 -69.85 27.65
N ALA A 430 -37.30 -70.00 26.82
CA ALA A 430 -37.13 -70.27 25.38
C ALA A 430 -37.24 -68.97 24.56
N HIS A 431 -36.31 -68.79 23.62
CA HIS A 431 -36.28 -67.66 22.70
C HIS A 431 -36.08 -68.10 21.26
N ILE A 432 -36.73 -67.38 20.36
CA ILE A 432 -36.71 -67.63 18.92
C ILE A 432 -35.66 -66.74 18.26
N VAL A 433 -34.84 -67.31 17.38
CA VAL A 433 -33.89 -66.60 16.52
C VAL A 433 -34.20 -66.99 15.09
N HIS A 434 -34.62 -66.09 14.22
CA HIS A 434 -35.11 -66.41 12.87
C HIS A 434 -34.63 -65.43 11.78
N GLY A 435 -34.92 -65.77 10.52
CA GLY A 435 -34.62 -64.92 9.36
C GLY A 435 -33.18 -64.38 9.33
N GLY A 436 -33.04 -63.10 8.99
CA GLY A 436 -31.74 -62.45 8.85
C GLY A 436 -30.90 -62.34 10.12
N ILE A 437 -31.52 -62.42 11.31
CA ILE A 437 -30.80 -62.48 12.60
C ILE A 437 -30.25 -63.89 12.82
N ASN A 438 -31.03 -64.94 12.53
CA ASN A 438 -30.54 -66.33 12.52
C ASN A 438 -29.44 -66.57 11.46
N ASP A 439 -29.57 -66.00 10.27
CA ASP A 439 -28.55 -66.10 9.21
C ASP A 439 -27.23 -65.52 9.70
N THR A 440 -27.29 -64.35 10.35
CA THR A 440 -26.13 -63.67 10.95
C THR A 440 -25.53 -64.48 12.09
N TYR A 441 -26.34 -64.92 13.06
CA TYR A 441 -25.90 -65.76 14.18
C TYR A 441 -25.30 -67.09 13.70
N THR A 442 -25.83 -67.67 12.62
CA THR A 442 -25.32 -68.88 11.97
C THR A 442 -23.99 -68.64 11.26
N SER A 443 -23.82 -67.47 10.62
CA SER A 443 -22.60 -67.10 9.87
C SER A 443 -21.35 -66.97 10.76
N LEU A 444 -21.53 -66.62 12.03
CA LEU A 444 -20.48 -66.57 13.06
C LEU A 444 -19.93 -67.97 13.42
N GLY A 445 -20.65 -69.04 13.07
CA GLY A 445 -20.19 -70.42 13.26
C GLY A 445 -19.84 -70.75 14.71
N SER A 446 -18.55 -71.03 14.97
CA SER A 446 -18.05 -71.34 16.31
C SER A 446 -17.87 -70.12 17.23
N SER A 447 -17.84 -68.89 16.69
CA SER A 447 -17.65 -67.68 17.50
C SER A 447 -18.96 -67.17 18.11
N ALA A 448 -20.12 -67.51 17.54
CA ALA A 448 -21.44 -67.05 17.98
C ALA A 448 -21.66 -67.15 19.50
N PHE A 449 -21.37 -68.31 20.09
CA PHE A 449 -21.51 -68.53 21.53
C PHE A 449 -20.41 -67.86 22.38
N ALA A 450 -19.23 -67.60 21.80
CA ALA A 450 -18.16 -66.86 22.45
C ALA A 450 -18.49 -65.36 22.51
N ASP A 451 -18.91 -64.78 21.38
CA ASP A 451 -19.12 -63.36 21.14
C ASP A 451 -20.46 -62.83 21.65
N LEU A 452 -21.55 -63.60 21.49
CA LEU A 452 -22.92 -63.22 21.86
C LEU A 452 -23.48 -64.07 22.99
N GLY A 453 -23.23 -65.38 22.98
CA GLY A 453 -23.89 -66.32 23.91
C GLY A 453 -25.31 -66.67 23.46
N LEU A 454 -26.18 -67.08 24.39
CA LEU A 454 -27.59 -67.35 24.12
C LEU A 454 -28.42 -66.08 23.92
N PRO A 455 -29.55 -66.13 23.18
CA PRO A 455 -30.53 -65.05 23.19
C PRO A 455 -31.13 -64.84 24.60
N THR A 456 -31.32 -63.58 24.95
CA THR A 456 -31.92 -63.09 26.21
C THR A 456 -33.24 -62.34 25.97
N SER A 457 -33.63 -62.18 24.70
CA SER A 457 -34.92 -61.66 24.25
C SER A 457 -35.33 -62.38 22.95
N ASP A 458 -36.60 -62.24 22.56
CA ASP A 458 -37.01 -62.46 21.17
C ASP A 458 -36.66 -61.23 20.30
N GLU A 459 -36.94 -61.29 19.00
CA GLU A 459 -36.65 -60.20 18.05
C GLU A 459 -37.60 -58.99 18.26
N ALA A 460 -37.02 -57.81 18.40
CA ALA A 460 -37.73 -56.54 18.61
C ALA A 460 -37.54 -55.58 17.42
N ALA A 461 -38.58 -54.84 17.05
CA ALA A 461 -38.49 -53.85 15.98
C ALA A 461 -37.69 -52.61 16.41
N VAL A 462 -36.83 -52.11 15.52
CA VAL A 462 -36.06 -50.87 15.68
C VAL A 462 -36.21 -49.97 14.44
N ALA A 463 -35.66 -48.75 14.47
CA ALA A 463 -35.78 -47.79 13.38
C ALA A 463 -35.22 -48.35 12.05
N ASN A 464 -36.12 -48.73 11.13
CA ASN A 464 -35.82 -49.38 9.85
C ASN A 464 -35.15 -50.77 9.94
N GLY A 465 -35.35 -51.51 11.03
CA GLY A 465 -34.75 -52.84 11.20
C GLY A 465 -35.33 -53.66 12.36
N TRP A 466 -34.62 -54.73 12.70
CA TRP A 466 -34.90 -55.62 13.83
C TRP A 466 -33.64 -55.74 14.71
N ALA A 467 -33.82 -56.00 16.00
CA ALA A 467 -32.73 -56.21 16.94
C ALA A 467 -33.07 -57.34 17.92
N GLN A 468 -32.06 -58.12 18.31
CA GLN A 468 -32.20 -59.16 19.34
C GLN A 468 -31.05 -59.09 20.32
N GLN A 469 -31.37 -59.27 21.61
CA GLN A 469 -30.40 -59.27 22.69
C GLN A 469 -29.91 -60.70 22.98
N PHE A 470 -28.62 -60.80 23.29
CA PHE A 470 -27.93 -62.02 23.70
C PHE A 470 -27.16 -61.75 25.00
N GLU A 471 -26.61 -62.79 25.64
CA GLU A 471 -25.93 -62.70 26.93
C GLU A 471 -24.73 -61.71 26.97
N LYS A 472 -24.11 -61.41 25.82
CA LYS A 472 -22.85 -60.66 25.71
C LYS A 472 -22.87 -59.52 24.67
N GLY A 473 -24.03 -59.28 24.05
CA GLY A 473 -24.17 -58.31 22.96
C GLY A 473 -25.52 -58.44 22.24
N SER A 474 -25.61 -57.82 21.08
CA SER A 474 -26.83 -57.78 20.26
C SER A 474 -26.53 -58.06 18.79
N ILE A 475 -27.53 -58.53 18.04
CA ILE A 475 -27.54 -58.45 16.57
C ILE A 475 -28.58 -57.40 16.17
N PHE A 476 -28.18 -56.49 15.28
CA PHE A 476 -29.04 -55.51 14.62
C PHE A 476 -29.11 -55.81 13.13
N TRP A 477 -30.31 -56.07 12.59
CA TRP A 477 -30.50 -56.38 11.18
C TRP A 477 -31.31 -55.30 10.45
N SER A 478 -30.86 -54.89 9.27
CA SER A 478 -31.62 -54.04 8.35
C SER A 478 -31.39 -54.44 6.89
N TYR A 479 -32.30 -54.04 6.00
CA TYR A 479 -32.12 -54.17 4.55
C TYR A 479 -30.91 -53.38 4.00
N ALA A 480 -30.38 -52.40 4.74
CA ALA A 480 -29.24 -51.59 4.31
C ALA A 480 -27.89 -52.17 4.75
N THR A 481 -27.85 -52.88 5.88
CA THR A 481 -26.61 -53.33 6.55
C THR A 481 -26.45 -54.85 6.60
N ALA A 482 -27.50 -55.61 6.27
CA ALA A 482 -27.71 -56.96 6.79
C ALA A 482 -27.60 -56.98 8.33
N GLY A 483 -27.22 -58.12 8.93
CA GLY A 483 -27.04 -58.24 10.37
C GLY A 483 -25.65 -57.81 10.84
N VAL A 484 -25.62 -56.88 11.80
CA VAL A 484 -24.42 -56.30 12.40
C VAL A 484 -24.36 -56.68 13.87
N VAL A 485 -23.20 -57.18 14.30
CA VAL A 485 -22.97 -57.68 15.66
C VAL A 485 -22.37 -56.56 16.51
N VAL A 486 -22.94 -56.31 17.68
CA VAL A 486 -22.48 -55.31 18.65
C VAL A 486 -22.23 -56.01 19.98
N HIS A 487 -20.97 -56.16 20.38
CA HIS A 487 -20.57 -57.03 21.50
C HIS A 487 -19.28 -56.55 22.20
N GLY A 488 -18.90 -57.23 23.28
CA GLY A 488 -17.66 -56.95 24.01
C GLY A 488 -17.61 -55.54 24.61
N ASN A 489 -16.42 -54.93 24.66
CA ASN A 489 -16.24 -53.62 25.30
C ASN A 489 -16.97 -52.48 24.57
N ILE A 490 -17.11 -52.58 23.24
CA ILE A 490 -17.90 -51.63 22.44
C ILE A 490 -19.39 -51.81 22.74
N GLY A 491 -19.88 -53.06 22.73
CA GLY A 491 -21.26 -53.38 23.06
C GLY A 491 -21.66 -52.99 24.48
N ALA A 492 -20.74 -53.08 25.45
CA ALA A 492 -20.97 -52.65 26.82
C ALA A 492 -21.26 -51.13 26.92
N ILE A 493 -20.51 -50.28 26.20
CA ILE A 493 -20.82 -48.84 26.16
C ILE A 493 -22.08 -48.56 25.36
N TYR A 494 -22.26 -49.17 24.18
CA TYR A 494 -23.46 -48.96 23.37
C TYR A 494 -24.75 -49.35 24.13
N ALA A 495 -24.75 -50.46 24.88
CA ALA A 495 -25.86 -50.85 25.75
C ALA A 495 -26.06 -49.90 26.94
N SER A 496 -24.99 -49.27 27.47
CA SER A 496 -25.09 -48.30 28.56
C SER A 496 -25.79 -46.98 28.18
N LEU A 497 -25.96 -46.71 26.87
CA LEU A 497 -26.79 -45.62 26.36
C LEU A 497 -28.30 -45.90 26.44
N GLY A 498 -28.70 -47.12 26.84
CA GLY A 498 -30.09 -47.51 27.01
C GLY A 498 -30.89 -47.63 25.70
N THR A 499 -32.22 -47.65 25.82
CA THR A 499 -33.13 -47.68 24.65
C THR A 499 -33.06 -46.43 23.78
N ASP A 500 -32.46 -45.36 24.31
CA ASP A 500 -32.26 -44.08 23.61
C ASP A 500 -30.88 -44.00 22.91
N GLY A 501 -30.01 -44.99 23.08
CA GLY A 501 -28.73 -45.10 22.36
C GLY A 501 -28.82 -45.04 20.82
N PRO A 502 -29.87 -45.61 20.18
CA PRO A 502 -30.14 -45.42 18.76
C PRO A 502 -30.49 -43.97 18.36
N ALA A 503 -30.75 -43.06 19.29
CA ALA A 503 -31.05 -41.65 18.98
C ALA A 503 -29.79 -40.76 18.98
N SER A 504 -28.83 -41.01 19.89
CA SER A 504 -27.56 -40.29 19.91
C SER A 504 -26.64 -40.74 18.78
N LEU A 505 -26.33 -42.05 18.74
CA LEU A 505 -25.32 -42.62 17.84
C LEU A 505 -25.91 -43.36 16.62
N GLY A 506 -27.21 -43.70 16.66
CA GLY A 506 -27.87 -44.45 15.59
C GLY A 506 -27.61 -45.96 15.67
N LEU A 507 -28.20 -46.72 14.73
CA LEU A 507 -27.93 -48.15 14.59
C LEU A 507 -26.48 -48.38 14.12
N PRO A 508 -25.88 -49.55 14.44
CA PRO A 508 -24.57 -49.93 13.90
C PRO A 508 -24.61 -50.06 12.38
N SER A 509 -23.60 -49.52 11.71
CA SER A 509 -23.48 -49.44 10.24
C SER A 509 -22.39 -50.36 9.67
N GLY A 510 -21.53 -50.92 10.51
CA GLY A 510 -20.53 -51.93 10.14
C GLY A 510 -20.14 -52.84 11.31
N GLN A 511 -19.49 -53.96 11.02
CA GLN A 511 -19.00 -54.90 12.05
C GLN A 511 -17.85 -54.29 12.86
N VAL A 512 -17.59 -54.84 14.06
CA VAL A 512 -16.40 -54.50 14.85
C VAL A 512 -15.13 -54.81 14.05
N THR A 513 -14.30 -53.80 13.85
CA THR A 513 -12.98 -53.92 13.22
C THR A 513 -11.90 -53.90 14.29
N THR A 514 -11.05 -54.92 14.33
CA THR A 514 -9.88 -54.98 15.22
C THR A 514 -8.63 -54.53 14.46
N LEU A 515 -7.85 -53.65 15.06
CA LEU A 515 -6.62 -53.05 14.53
C LEU A 515 -5.38 -53.87 14.94
N ALA A 516 -4.26 -53.61 14.29
CA ALA A 516 -3.02 -54.39 14.46
C ALA A 516 -2.35 -54.25 15.85
N ASP A 517 -2.75 -53.25 16.63
CA ASP A 517 -2.35 -53.03 18.03
C ASP A 517 -3.29 -53.73 19.04
N GLY A 518 -4.38 -54.34 18.58
CA GLY A 518 -5.44 -54.91 19.41
C GLY A 518 -6.54 -53.93 19.82
N SER A 519 -6.45 -52.65 19.45
CA SER A 519 -7.56 -51.70 19.59
C SER A 519 -8.72 -52.09 18.66
N GLN A 520 -9.93 -51.69 18.98
CA GLN A 520 -11.14 -52.02 18.22
C GLN A 520 -11.93 -50.77 17.87
N TYR A 521 -12.72 -50.82 16.80
CA TYR A 521 -13.73 -49.79 16.55
C TYR A 521 -14.97 -50.35 15.84
N GLN A 522 -16.08 -49.65 15.97
CA GLN A 522 -17.32 -49.94 15.26
C GLN A 522 -17.99 -48.66 14.78
N GLN A 523 -18.49 -48.69 13.55
CA GLN A 523 -19.22 -47.58 12.92
C GLN A 523 -20.72 -47.70 13.20
N PHE A 524 -21.37 -46.56 13.39
CA PHE A 524 -22.82 -46.40 13.58
C PHE A 524 -23.33 -45.32 12.59
N GLN A 525 -24.61 -44.93 12.65
CA GLN A 525 -25.18 -43.96 11.69
C GLN A 525 -24.85 -42.49 12.01
N ARG A 526 -24.48 -42.17 13.25
CA ARG A 526 -24.26 -40.79 13.76
C ARG A 526 -22.92 -40.63 14.51
N GLY A 527 -22.05 -41.61 14.37
CA GLY A 527 -20.69 -41.60 14.90
C GLY A 527 -20.12 -43.01 14.96
N LEU A 528 -19.10 -43.18 15.79
CA LEU A 528 -18.39 -44.42 16.00
C LEU A 528 -18.04 -44.62 17.47
N ILE A 529 -17.67 -45.85 17.83
CA ILE A 529 -17.08 -46.18 19.14
C ILE A 529 -15.70 -46.76 18.88
N TYR A 530 -14.65 -46.12 19.41
CA TYR A 530 -13.32 -46.72 19.56
C TYR A 530 -13.23 -47.42 20.91
N TRP A 531 -12.47 -48.50 20.99
CA TRP A 531 -11.99 -49.09 22.24
C TRP A 531 -10.48 -49.33 22.17
N SER A 532 -9.76 -48.95 23.21
CA SER A 532 -8.37 -49.36 23.44
C SER A 532 -8.18 -49.80 24.89
N GLN A 533 -7.16 -50.61 25.17
CA GLN A 533 -6.82 -50.96 26.54
C GLN A 533 -6.30 -49.76 27.36
N ALA A 534 -5.87 -48.67 26.71
CA ALA A 534 -5.32 -47.48 27.36
C ALA A 534 -6.38 -46.45 27.77
N SER A 535 -7.39 -46.21 26.92
CA SER A 535 -8.49 -45.26 27.20
C SER A 535 -9.80 -45.93 27.61
N GLY A 536 -9.98 -47.23 27.37
CA GLY A 536 -11.29 -47.88 27.40
C GLY A 536 -12.05 -47.59 26.10
N ALA A 537 -13.39 -47.63 26.16
CA ALA A 537 -14.22 -47.24 25.03
C ALA A 537 -14.57 -45.74 25.07
N ARG A 538 -14.65 -45.11 23.89
CA ARG A 538 -14.98 -43.70 23.68
C ARG A 538 -15.87 -43.57 22.46
N ILE A 539 -16.88 -42.71 22.59
CA ILE A 539 -17.76 -42.31 21.49
C ILE A 539 -17.08 -41.15 20.74
N VAL A 540 -17.24 -41.12 19.42
CA VAL A 540 -16.88 -40.00 18.55
C VAL A 540 -18.06 -39.76 17.62
N HIS A 541 -18.73 -38.60 17.73
CA HIS A 541 -19.88 -38.25 16.90
C HIS A 541 -19.43 -37.66 15.55
N ASN A 542 -20.31 -37.71 14.54
CA ASN A 542 -19.99 -37.39 13.13
C ASN A 542 -19.05 -36.19 12.92
N GLY A 543 -19.34 -35.00 13.47
CA GLY A 543 -18.52 -33.80 13.19
C GLY A 543 -17.03 -33.96 13.51
N ILE A 544 -16.70 -34.72 14.56
CA ILE A 544 -15.32 -35.06 14.92
C ILE A 544 -14.88 -36.37 14.23
N GLY A 545 -15.78 -37.35 14.12
CA GLY A 545 -15.52 -38.68 13.56
C GLY A 545 -15.26 -38.69 12.05
N ASP A 546 -15.94 -37.84 11.29
CA ASP A 546 -15.76 -37.62 9.85
C ASP A 546 -14.39 -36.99 9.58
N THR A 547 -14.02 -35.95 10.32
CA THR A 547 -12.67 -35.36 10.28
C THR A 547 -11.59 -36.35 10.71
N PHE A 548 -11.87 -37.17 11.74
CA PHE A 548 -10.97 -38.25 12.16
C PHE A 548 -10.77 -39.25 11.01
N ALA A 549 -11.84 -39.76 10.42
CA ALA A 549 -11.79 -40.75 9.33
C ALA A 549 -11.20 -40.19 8.02
N ALA A 550 -11.38 -38.89 7.74
CA ALA A 550 -10.83 -38.21 6.56
C ALA A 550 -9.30 -38.07 6.62
N MET A 551 -8.70 -38.03 7.82
CA MET A 551 -7.25 -38.16 7.96
C MET A 551 -6.81 -39.56 7.55
N ALA A 552 -6.13 -39.66 6.40
CA ALA A 552 -5.84 -40.89 5.64
C ALA A 552 -5.06 -42.01 6.36
N SER A 553 -4.74 -41.84 7.64
CA SER A 553 -4.20 -42.87 8.53
C SER A 553 -4.56 -42.60 9.99
N ALA A 554 -5.82 -42.25 10.28
CA ALA A 554 -6.28 -41.69 11.55
C ALA A 554 -5.66 -42.30 12.84
N PRO A 555 -5.59 -43.64 13.02
CA PRO A 555 -5.00 -44.25 14.21
C PRO A 555 -3.50 -43.99 14.40
N SER A 556 -2.74 -43.67 13.34
CA SER A 556 -1.32 -43.32 13.42
C SER A 556 -1.06 -41.82 13.42
N ALA A 557 -1.97 -41.01 12.86
CA ALA A 557 -1.82 -39.56 12.78
C ALA A 557 -2.20 -38.87 14.11
N MET A 558 -3.43 -39.11 14.58
CA MET A 558 -3.95 -38.52 15.83
C MET A 558 -3.86 -39.48 17.02
N GLY A 559 -3.79 -40.79 16.77
CA GLY A 559 -3.96 -41.82 17.79
C GLY A 559 -5.44 -42.13 18.05
N MET A 560 -5.71 -42.92 19.09
CA MET A 560 -7.06 -43.19 19.60
C MET A 560 -7.58 -41.99 20.41
N PRO A 561 -8.92 -41.81 20.51
CA PRO A 561 -9.50 -40.89 21.48
C PRO A 561 -9.15 -41.31 22.93
N THR A 562 -8.84 -40.31 23.75
CA THR A 562 -8.44 -40.45 25.16
C THR A 562 -9.50 -39.92 26.11
N GLY A 563 -10.12 -38.79 25.76
CA GLY A 563 -11.25 -38.17 26.46
C GLY A 563 -12.57 -38.35 25.73
N ASP A 564 -13.67 -38.08 26.42
CA ASP A 564 -14.98 -37.88 25.81
C ASP A 564 -15.06 -36.52 25.11
N GLU A 565 -16.12 -36.27 24.34
CA GLU A 565 -16.34 -34.98 23.69
C GLU A 565 -16.79 -33.91 24.69
N VAL A 566 -16.25 -32.70 24.52
CA VAL A 566 -16.50 -31.53 25.39
C VAL A 566 -17.21 -30.45 24.60
N ASP A 567 -18.37 -30.01 25.09
CA ASP A 567 -19.08 -28.83 24.59
C ASP A 567 -18.29 -27.56 24.95
N LEU A 568 -17.97 -26.73 23.95
CA LEU A 568 -17.26 -25.44 24.10
C LEU A 568 -18.22 -24.25 24.00
N GLY A 569 -19.53 -24.49 23.98
CA GLY A 569 -20.57 -23.51 23.76
C GLY A 569 -20.76 -23.14 22.27
N ASN A 570 -21.86 -22.44 21.97
CA ASN A 570 -22.20 -21.94 20.63
C ASN A 570 -22.23 -23.02 19.52
N GLY A 571 -22.40 -24.29 19.86
CA GLY A 571 -22.38 -25.41 18.91
C GLY A 571 -20.98 -25.86 18.48
N ALA A 572 -19.95 -25.49 19.23
CA ALA A 572 -18.58 -25.96 19.07
C ALA A 572 -18.25 -27.11 20.05
N TRP A 573 -17.50 -28.10 19.57
CA TRP A 573 -17.15 -29.32 20.30
C TRP A 573 -15.67 -29.64 20.14
N MET A 574 -15.08 -30.34 21.11
CA MET A 574 -13.68 -30.79 21.04
C MET A 574 -13.49 -32.15 21.69
N GLN A 575 -12.60 -32.97 21.12
CA GLN A 575 -12.18 -34.23 21.72
C GLN A 575 -10.64 -34.38 21.73
N GLN A 576 -10.13 -35.02 22.77
CA GLN A 576 -8.70 -35.32 22.91
C GLN A 576 -8.36 -36.71 22.36
N PHE A 577 -7.24 -36.77 21.65
CA PHE A 577 -6.59 -37.97 21.12
C PHE A 577 -5.14 -38.01 21.64
N GLN A 578 -4.39 -39.09 21.43
CA GLN A 578 -3.01 -39.20 21.97
C GLN A 578 -2.05 -38.13 21.44
N ASN A 579 -2.16 -37.76 20.16
CA ASN A 579 -1.20 -36.87 19.48
C ASN A 579 -1.73 -35.43 19.27
N GLY A 580 -2.92 -35.10 19.78
CA GLY A 580 -3.54 -33.79 19.57
C GLY A 580 -5.02 -33.74 19.93
N ARG A 581 -5.72 -32.72 19.42
CA ARG A 581 -7.17 -32.52 19.60
C ARG A 581 -7.84 -32.31 18.25
N ILE A 582 -9.10 -32.72 18.14
CA ILE A 582 -9.98 -32.34 17.04
C ILE A 582 -11.04 -31.40 17.61
N TYR A 583 -11.27 -30.30 16.91
CA TYR A 583 -12.30 -29.32 17.19
C TYR A 583 -13.30 -29.33 16.04
N TRP A 584 -14.60 -29.23 16.32
CA TRP A 584 -15.64 -29.13 15.31
C TRP A 584 -16.65 -28.04 15.65
N SER A 585 -17.16 -27.34 14.64
CA SER A 585 -18.40 -26.58 14.76
C SER A 585 -19.16 -26.57 13.43
N GLY A 586 -20.46 -26.24 13.47
CA GLY A 586 -21.24 -26.01 12.26
C GLY A 586 -20.80 -24.80 11.41
N ALA A 587 -19.90 -23.94 11.92
CA ALA A 587 -19.37 -22.77 11.21
C ALA A 587 -17.99 -23.00 10.60
N THR A 588 -17.14 -23.79 11.26
CA THR A 588 -15.76 -24.09 10.81
C THR A 588 -15.63 -25.42 10.08
N GLY A 589 -16.56 -26.36 10.29
CA GLY A 589 -16.25 -27.77 10.07
C GLY A 589 -15.33 -28.31 11.18
N GLY A 590 -14.74 -29.48 10.94
CA GLY A 590 -13.88 -30.18 11.90
C GLY A 590 -12.41 -30.16 11.49
N HIS A 591 -11.53 -29.72 12.39
CA HIS A 591 -10.08 -29.59 12.16
C HIS A 591 -9.26 -30.14 13.32
N ALA A 592 -8.08 -30.69 13.00
CA ALA A 592 -7.12 -31.20 13.99
C ALA A 592 -6.06 -30.14 14.34
N ILE A 593 -5.63 -30.13 15.61
CA ILE A 593 -4.47 -29.38 16.11
C ILE A 593 -3.53 -30.36 16.81
N LYS A 594 -2.28 -30.46 16.37
CA LYS A 594 -1.33 -31.50 16.80
C LYS A 594 0.12 -30.98 16.80
N GLY A 595 1.05 -31.81 17.28
CA GLY A 595 2.48 -31.47 17.34
C GLY A 595 2.76 -30.11 17.98
N GLY A 596 3.78 -29.39 17.49
CA GLY A 596 4.21 -28.11 18.06
C GLY A 596 3.18 -26.97 18.00
N ILE A 597 2.23 -27.02 17.07
CA ILE A 597 1.09 -26.08 17.04
C ILE A 597 0.10 -26.44 18.16
N GLY A 598 -0.20 -27.74 18.32
CA GLY A 598 -1.01 -28.28 19.41
C GLY A 598 -0.42 -28.02 20.79
N ASP A 599 0.90 -28.13 20.94
CA ASP A 599 1.64 -27.81 22.17
C ASP A 599 1.56 -26.30 22.49
N THR A 600 1.71 -25.45 21.47
CA THR A 600 1.59 -23.99 21.61
C THR A 600 0.16 -23.59 22.00
N PHE A 601 -0.85 -24.20 21.38
CA PHE A 601 -2.26 -24.01 21.74
C PHE A 601 -2.58 -24.56 23.14
N ALA A 602 -1.95 -25.67 23.55
CA ALA A 602 -2.06 -26.21 24.90
C ALA A 602 -1.48 -25.28 25.97
N ALA A 603 -0.30 -24.70 25.72
CA ALA A 603 0.41 -23.86 26.67
C ALA A 603 -0.34 -22.56 27.04
N MET A 604 -1.26 -22.11 26.18
CA MET A 604 -2.14 -20.95 26.45
C MET A 604 -3.37 -21.29 27.33
N GLY A 605 -3.65 -22.58 27.58
CA GLY A 605 -4.78 -23.03 28.40
C GLY A 605 -6.13 -22.49 27.92
N ASP A 606 -7.04 -22.21 28.87
CA ASP A 606 -8.40 -21.72 28.58
C ASP A 606 -8.41 -20.41 27.77
N SER A 607 -7.34 -19.61 27.88
CA SER A 607 -7.20 -18.36 27.12
C SER A 607 -6.99 -18.58 25.62
N ALA A 608 -6.51 -19.75 25.19
CA ALA A 608 -6.28 -20.07 23.78
C ALA A 608 -7.56 -19.92 22.94
N TYR A 609 -8.67 -20.47 23.44
CA TYR A 609 -9.96 -20.44 22.78
C TYR A 609 -10.57 -19.02 22.77
N GLY A 610 -10.42 -18.26 23.86
CA GLY A 610 -10.85 -16.86 23.89
C GLY A 610 -10.01 -15.92 23.01
N LEU A 611 -8.73 -16.23 22.80
CA LEU A 611 -7.79 -15.38 22.05
C LEU A 611 -7.78 -15.65 20.55
N LEU A 612 -7.81 -16.93 20.14
CA LEU A 612 -7.73 -17.35 18.73
C LEU A 612 -9.05 -17.90 18.17
N GLY A 613 -9.97 -18.36 19.03
CA GLY A 613 -11.16 -19.09 18.61
C GLY A 613 -10.86 -20.51 18.16
N LEU A 614 -11.73 -21.05 17.29
CA LEU A 614 -11.56 -22.34 16.64
C LEU A 614 -10.53 -22.29 15.51
N PRO A 615 -9.87 -23.43 15.19
CA PRO A 615 -9.17 -23.59 13.92
C PRO A 615 -10.15 -23.46 12.73
N THR A 616 -9.70 -22.81 11.65
CA THR A 616 -10.50 -22.56 10.43
C THR A 616 -9.95 -23.28 9.19
N GLY A 617 -8.92 -24.10 9.38
CA GLY A 617 -8.29 -24.95 8.37
C GLY A 617 -7.30 -25.91 9.02
N ASP A 618 -6.80 -26.87 8.24
CA ASP A 618 -5.79 -27.83 8.70
C ASP A 618 -4.36 -27.25 8.62
N GLU A 619 -3.42 -27.91 9.29
CA GLU A 619 -2.00 -27.53 9.32
C GLU A 619 -1.37 -27.53 7.92
N THR A 620 -0.92 -26.37 7.47
CA THR A 620 -0.23 -26.19 6.19
C THR A 620 1.28 -26.26 6.37
N VAL A 621 1.94 -27.03 5.50
CA VAL A 621 3.40 -27.29 5.54
C VAL A 621 4.17 -26.09 4.98
N LEU A 622 5.21 -25.67 5.71
CA LEU A 622 6.20 -24.66 5.32
C LEU A 622 7.56 -25.32 5.08
N SER A 623 8.50 -24.60 4.46
CA SER A 623 9.84 -25.12 4.13
C SER A 623 10.69 -25.53 5.33
N ASN A 624 10.39 -25.01 6.53
CA ASN A 624 11.08 -25.30 7.79
C ASN A 624 10.13 -25.58 8.96
N GLY A 625 8.82 -25.75 8.71
CA GLY A 625 7.81 -25.78 9.78
C GLY A 625 6.39 -26.00 9.28
N TRP A 626 5.42 -25.56 10.08
CA TRP A 626 3.98 -25.64 9.83
C TRP A 626 3.31 -24.35 10.29
N PHE A 627 2.12 -24.06 9.79
CA PHE A 627 1.23 -23.08 10.40
C PHE A 627 -0.24 -23.50 10.27
N GLN A 628 -1.10 -22.90 11.10
CA GLN A 628 -2.55 -23.13 11.07
C GLN A 628 -3.30 -21.82 11.31
N HIS A 629 -4.38 -21.61 10.55
CA HIS A 629 -5.31 -20.49 10.71
C HIS A 629 -6.39 -20.80 11.76
N PHE A 630 -6.79 -19.76 12.48
CA PHE A 630 -7.84 -19.74 13.49
C PHE A 630 -8.78 -18.56 13.22
N GLN A 631 -9.93 -18.51 13.89
CA GLN A 631 -10.93 -17.45 13.69
C GLN A 631 -10.38 -16.03 13.93
N ASN A 632 -9.51 -15.85 14.94
CA ASN A 632 -9.00 -14.54 15.37
C ASN A 632 -7.46 -14.42 15.24
N GLY A 633 -6.82 -15.27 14.43
CA GLY A 633 -5.37 -15.26 14.25
C GLY A 633 -4.78 -16.53 13.64
N SER A 634 -3.51 -16.79 13.90
CA SER A 634 -2.75 -17.93 13.36
C SER A 634 -1.61 -18.33 14.29
N ILE A 635 -1.25 -19.61 14.29
CA ILE A 635 -0.05 -20.12 14.96
C ILE A 635 0.90 -20.64 13.90
N PHE A 636 2.14 -20.16 13.93
CA PHE A 636 3.28 -20.66 13.15
C PHE A 636 4.21 -21.44 14.07
N TRP A 637 4.75 -22.57 13.62
CA TRP A 637 5.74 -23.34 14.38
C TRP A 637 6.85 -23.85 13.46
N SER A 638 8.12 -23.61 13.84
CA SER A 638 9.28 -24.13 13.11
C SER A 638 10.35 -24.58 14.10
N TYR A 639 11.07 -25.66 13.83
CA TYR A 639 12.14 -26.09 14.73
C TYR A 639 13.40 -25.22 14.52
N PRO A 640 14.05 -24.67 15.58
CA PRO A 640 13.86 -24.92 17.01
C PRO A 640 13.05 -23.83 17.76
N THR A 641 12.36 -22.93 17.07
CA THR A 641 11.51 -21.91 17.71
C THR A 641 10.27 -22.50 18.38
N ALA A 642 9.85 -21.93 19.51
CA ALA A 642 8.49 -22.14 20.02
C ALA A 642 7.46 -21.53 19.05
N GLY A 643 6.18 -21.91 19.19
CA GLY A 643 5.14 -21.39 18.29
C GLY A 643 4.94 -19.88 18.44
N ILE A 644 4.83 -19.20 17.29
CA ILE A 644 4.66 -17.76 17.18
C ILE A 644 3.23 -17.47 16.76
N LEU A 645 2.51 -16.66 17.54
CA LEU A 645 1.17 -16.19 17.21
C LEU A 645 1.25 -14.97 16.28
N VAL A 646 0.28 -14.88 15.36
CA VAL A 646 -0.05 -13.68 14.58
C VAL A 646 -1.55 -13.45 14.76
N LYS A 647 -1.98 -12.39 15.46
CA LYS A 647 -3.36 -12.27 15.97
C LYS A 647 -3.82 -10.81 16.08
N GLY A 648 -5.12 -10.59 16.34
CA GLY A 648 -5.72 -9.26 16.43
C GLY A 648 -5.37 -8.40 15.20
N GLY A 649 -5.25 -7.08 15.35
CA GLY A 649 -5.02 -6.17 14.21
C GLY A 649 -3.79 -6.47 13.32
N ILE A 650 -2.79 -7.20 13.82
CA ILE A 650 -1.66 -7.70 13.01
C ILE A 650 -2.02 -9.00 12.28
N GLY A 651 -2.75 -9.89 12.94
CA GLY A 651 -3.37 -11.08 12.33
C GLY A 651 -4.41 -10.74 11.28
N ASP A 652 -5.22 -9.71 11.50
CA ASP A 652 -6.24 -9.22 10.57
C ASP A 652 -5.59 -8.71 9.27
N THR A 653 -4.52 -7.90 9.39
CA THR A 653 -3.70 -7.47 8.23
C THR A 653 -3.02 -8.65 7.54
N PHE A 654 -2.50 -9.63 8.28
CA PHE A 654 -1.89 -10.83 7.69
C PHE A 654 -2.92 -11.67 6.92
N ALA A 655 -4.12 -11.85 7.48
CA ALA A 655 -5.22 -12.57 6.84
C ALA A 655 -5.79 -11.82 5.62
N ALA A 656 -5.82 -10.48 5.64
CA ALA A 656 -6.25 -9.65 4.52
C ALA A 656 -5.34 -9.77 3.28
N LEU A 657 -4.08 -10.18 3.44
CA LEU A 657 -3.19 -10.53 2.32
C LEU A 657 -3.51 -11.89 1.68
N GLY A 658 -4.37 -12.71 2.31
CA GLY A 658 -4.83 -14.01 1.81
C GLY A 658 -3.70 -14.99 1.50
N GLU A 659 -3.87 -15.81 0.46
CA GLU A 659 -2.86 -16.77 -0.02
C GLU A 659 -1.49 -16.11 -0.32
N SER A 660 -1.47 -14.82 -0.65
CA SER A 660 -0.23 -14.08 -0.94
C SER A 660 0.59 -13.75 0.31
N ALA A 661 0.03 -13.84 1.52
CA ALA A 661 0.70 -13.44 2.76
C ALA A 661 2.05 -14.17 2.95
N LEU A 662 2.06 -15.48 2.75
CA LEU A 662 3.24 -16.34 2.91
C LEU A 662 4.30 -16.08 1.83
N SER A 663 3.90 -15.83 0.59
CA SER A 663 4.86 -15.51 -0.49
C SER A 663 5.40 -14.09 -0.38
N THR A 664 4.64 -13.19 0.25
CA THR A 664 4.96 -11.76 0.39
C THR A 664 5.81 -11.46 1.62
N LEU A 665 5.42 -11.96 2.79
CA LEU A 665 6.08 -11.68 4.08
C LEU A 665 6.89 -12.89 4.60
N GLY A 666 6.53 -14.11 4.19
CA GLY A 666 7.05 -15.34 4.79
C GLY A 666 6.43 -15.62 6.17
N ALA A 667 7.05 -16.54 6.91
CA ALA A 667 6.68 -16.83 8.29
C ALA A 667 7.07 -15.65 9.23
N PRO A 668 6.37 -15.47 10.37
CA PRO A 668 6.81 -14.55 11.41
C PRO A 668 8.13 -15.04 12.02
N VAL A 669 9.01 -14.11 12.38
CA VAL A 669 10.32 -14.38 13.03
C VAL A 669 10.40 -13.80 14.45
N SER A 670 9.41 -13.00 14.84
CA SER A 670 9.23 -12.50 16.22
C SER A 670 7.78 -12.67 16.67
N GLY A 671 7.55 -12.63 17.98
CA GLY A 671 6.23 -12.23 18.50
C GLY A 671 5.97 -10.74 18.24
N GLU A 672 4.79 -10.28 18.65
CA GLU A 672 4.44 -8.85 18.63
C GLU A 672 5.31 -8.06 19.61
N LEU A 673 5.85 -6.93 19.16
CA LEU A 673 6.58 -5.95 19.95
C LEU A 673 5.74 -4.69 20.10
N SER A 674 5.55 -4.20 21.33
CA SER A 674 4.92 -2.89 21.55
C SER A 674 5.89 -1.76 21.24
N LEU A 675 5.41 -0.73 20.55
CA LEU A 675 6.13 0.49 20.22
C LEU A 675 5.71 1.69 21.10
N GLY A 676 4.92 1.42 22.17
CA GLY A 676 4.29 2.45 23.00
C GLY A 676 3.03 3.04 22.35
N ASN A 677 2.29 3.87 23.10
CA ASN A 677 1.12 4.63 22.64
C ASN A 677 0.03 3.80 21.91
N GLY A 678 -0.11 2.51 22.23
CA GLY A 678 -1.06 1.60 21.57
C GLY A 678 -0.61 1.07 20.20
N ALA A 679 0.62 1.37 19.78
CA ALA A 679 1.22 0.85 18.55
C ALA A 679 1.99 -0.45 18.79
N TRP A 680 1.95 -1.34 17.79
CA TRP A 680 2.54 -2.67 17.80
C TRP A 680 3.18 -2.99 16.45
N MET A 681 4.14 -3.90 16.44
CA MET A 681 4.79 -4.40 15.21
C MET A 681 5.21 -5.86 15.37
N GLN A 682 5.13 -6.63 14.29
CA GLN A 682 5.64 -8.00 14.21
C GLN A 682 6.55 -8.16 12.99
N GLN A 683 7.65 -8.88 13.18
CA GLN A 683 8.63 -9.15 12.11
C GLN A 683 8.33 -10.48 11.44
N PHE A 684 8.48 -10.50 10.11
CA PHE A 684 8.37 -11.66 9.24
C PHE A 684 9.66 -11.79 8.42
N GLN A 685 9.86 -12.93 7.75
CA GLN A 685 11.09 -13.22 7.00
C GLN A 685 11.45 -12.15 5.96
N ASN A 686 10.45 -11.59 5.28
CA ASN A 686 10.61 -10.67 4.14
C ASN A 686 10.00 -9.27 4.37
N GLY A 687 9.62 -8.94 5.61
CA GLY A 687 8.96 -7.66 5.93
C GLY A 687 8.47 -7.55 7.37
N ARG A 688 7.67 -6.53 7.65
CA ARG A 688 7.05 -6.30 8.97
C ARG A 688 5.60 -5.86 8.80
N ILE A 689 4.74 -6.23 9.75
CA ILE A 689 3.43 -5.59 9.89
C ILE A 689 3.49 -4.65 11.09
N TYR A 690 3.03 -3.42 10.91
CA TYR A 690 2.83 -2.43 11.97
C TYR A 690 1.32 -2.21 12.14
N TRP A 691 0.84 -2.04 13.37
CA TRP A 691 -0.56 -1.76 13.67
C TRP A 691 -0.71 -0.72 14.79
N SER A 692 -1.72 0.14 14.67
CA SER A 692 -2.26 0.89 15.80
C SER A 692 -3.75 1.18 15.58
N GLY A 693 -4.49 1.45 16.66
CA GLY A 693 -5.89 1.87 16.58
C GLY A 693 -6.13 3.18 15.82
N ALA A 694 -5.08 3.99 15.56
CA ALA A 694 -5.17 5.26 14.83
C ALA A 694 -4.74 5.15 13.35
N THR A 695 -4.08 4.06 12.96
CA THR A 695 -3.57 3.85 11.59
C THR A 695 -4.18 2.64 10.89
N GLY A 696 -4.83 1.75 11.62
CA GLY A 696 -5.02 0.37 11.15
C GLY A 696 -3.68 -0.38 11.12
N GLY A 697 -3.65 -1.50 10.40
CA GLY A 697 -2.48 -2.35 10.25
C GLY A 697 -2.00 -2.45 8.81
N HIS A 698 -0.70 -2.24 8.59
CA HIS A 698 -0.07 -2.19 7.26
C HIS A 698 1.21 -3.01 7.22
N ALA A 699 1.46 -3.62 6.06
CA ALA A 699 2.71 -4.30 5.77
C ALA A 699 3.75 -3.34 5.15
N ILE A 700 5.01 -3.47 5.56
CA ILE A 700 6.17 -2.80 4.94
C ILE A 700 7.16 -3.90 4.53
N LYS A 701 7.54 -3.95 3.24
CA LYS A 701 8.25 -5.10 2.66
C LYS A 701 9.21 -4.69 1.53
N GLY A 702 10.02 -5.63 1.06
CA GLY A 702 10.97 -5.42 -0.04
C GLY A 702 11.82 -4.15 0.12
N GLY A 703 12.09 -3.45 -0.99
CA GLY A 703 12.97 -2.28 -1.00
C GLY A 703 12.49 -1.08 -0.15
N ILE A 704 11.19 -0.94 0.12
CA ILE A 704 10.67 0.07 1.05
C ILE A 704 10.92 -0.39 2.50
N GLY A 705 10.65 -1.66 2.81
CA GLY A 705 10.93 -2.29 4.09
C GLY A 705 12.42 -2.32 4.47
N ASP A 706 13.29 -2.53 3.48
CA ASP A 706 14.76 -2.45 3.63
C ASP A 706 15.21 -1.03 3.95
N THR A 707 14.64 -0.03 3.26
CA THR A 707 14.94 1.39 3.49
C THR A 707 14.46 1.83 4.87
N PHE A 708 13.24 1.45 5.27
CA PHE A 708 12.71 1.70 6.61
C PHE A 708 13.52 0.97 7.70
N ALA A 709 14.01 -0.25 7.41
CA ALA A 709 14.88 -0.99 8.32
C ALA A 709 16.24 -0.30 8.53
N ALA A 710 16.86 0.18 7.44
CA ALA A 710 18.19 0.80 7.47
C ALA A 710 18.21 2.12 8.27
N MET A 711 17.09 2.84 8.31
CA MET A 711 16.91 4.04 9.13
C MET A 711 16.72 3.75 10.63
N GLY A 712 16.39 2.51 11.03
CA GLY A 712 16.25 2.10 12.44
C GLY A 712 15.25 2.97 13.23
N ASP A 713 15.57 3.25 14.50
CA ASP A 713 14.73 4.07 15.40
C ASP A 713 14.44 5.47 14.82
N SER A 714 15.33 6.01 13.99
CA SER A 714 15.12 7.31 13.34
C SER A 714 13.98 7.28 12.31
N ALA A 715 13.70 6.12 11.68
CA ALA A 715 12.55 5.96 10.79
C ALA A 715 11.24 6.27 11.53
N TYR A 716 11.08 5.68 12.71
CA TYR A 716 9.89 5.85 13.54
C TYR A 716 9.79 7.28 14.11
N GLY A 717 10.92 7.91 14.44
CA GLY A 717 10.97 9.30 14.88
C GLY A 717 10.71 10.35 13.78
N LEU A 718 10.95 10.02 12.51
CA LEU A 718 10.85 10.96 11.38
C LEU A 718 9.58 10.76 10.52
N LEU A 719 9.10 9.52 10.40
CA LEU A 719 7.93 9.14 9.61
C LEU A 719 6.77 8.60 10.45
N GLY A 720 7.02 8.11 11.66
CA GLY A 720 6.01 7.42 12.47
C GLY A 720 5.58 6.08 11.87
N LEU A 721 4.31 5.73 12.06
CA LEU A 721 3.69 4.53 11.51
C LEU A 721 3.33 4.69 10.01
N PRO A 722 3.24 3.59 9.25
CA PRO A 722 2.56 3.58 7.96
C PRO A 722 1.08 3.96 8.11
N THR A 723 0.52 4.60 7.08
CA THR A 723 -0.90 5.05 6.99
C THR A 723 -1.58 4.59 5.70
N GLY A 724 -0.96 3.63 5.01
CA GLY A 724 -1.43 3.00 3.79
C GLY A 724 -0.44 1.92 3.36
N ASP A 725 -0.88 1.02 2.48
CA ASP A 725 -0.03 -0.03 1.91
C ASP A 725 0.81 0.49 0.74
N GLU A 726 1.66 -0.37 0.17
CA GLU A 726 2.56 -0.03 -0.94
C GLU A 726 1.78 0.19 -2.26
N VAL A 727 1.83 1.41 -2.78
CA VAL A 727 1.20 1.82 -4.04
C VAL A 727 2.21 1.71 -5.19
N SER A 728 1.80 1.05 -6.27
CA SER A 728 2.62 0.90 -7.48
C SER A 728 2.64 2.17 -8.32
N LEU A 729 3.80 2.50 -8.89
CA LEU A 729 4.03 3.61 -9.81
C LEU A 729 4.63 3.09 -11.12
N PRO A 730 4.49 3.78 -12.27
CA PRO A 730 5.01 3.31 -13.57
C PRO A 730 6.52 3.00 -13.63
N ALA A 731 7.30 3.48 -12.66
CA ALA A 731 8.74 3.24 -12.56
C ALA A 731 9.18 2.63 -11.21
N GLY A 732 8.29 2.41 -10.24
CA GLY A 732 8.67 2.09 -8.86
C GLY A 732 7.49 1.90 -7.92
N TRP A 733 7.69 2.18 -6.64
CA TRP A 733 6.66 2.04 -5.59
C TRP A 733 6.73 3.20 -4.61
N TYR A 734 5.67 3.45 -3.86
CA TYR A 734 5.73 4.29 -2.66
C TYR A 734 4.82 3.77 -1.54
N GLN A 735 5.14 4.14 -0.30
CA GLN A 735 4.26 3.90 0.85
C GLN A 735 4.14 5.19 1.68
N GLN A 736 2.95 5.40 2.26
CA GLN A 736 2.65 6.58 3.06
C GLN A 736 2.77 6.28 4.56
N PHE A 737 3.29 7.27 5.28
CA PHE A 737 3.51 7.26 6.72
C PHE A 737 2.93 8.54 7.34
N GLN A 738 2.83 8.60 8.66
CA GLN A 738 2.30 9.76 9.39
C GLN A 738 3.07 11.07 9.10
N GLY A 739 4.40 10.99 8.94
CA GLY A 739 5.28 12.13 8.70
C GLY A 739 5.70 12.37 7.24
N GLY A 740 5.33 11.51 6.29
CA GLY A 740 5.80 11.61 4.90
C GLY A 740 5.58 10.34 4.08
N ARG A 741 6.42 10.12 3.07
CA ARG A 741 6.40 8.95 2.18
C ARG A 741 7.81 8.41 1.96
N ILE A 742 7.92 7.11 1.75
CA ILE A 742 9.12 6.49 1.15
C ILE A 742 8.76 6.13 -0.29
N TYR A 743 9.59 6.55 -1.24
CA TYR A 743 9.51 6.14 -2.64
C TYR A 743 10.68 5.22 -2.94
N TRP A 744 10.46 4.11 -3.64
CA TRP A 744 11.51 3.19 -4.07
C TRP A 744 11.61 3.13 -5.60
N PHE A 745 12.84 3.27 -6.10
CA PHE A 745 13.20 3.21 -7.51
C PHE A 745 14.46 2.33 -7.68
N GLY A 746 14.37 1.25 -8.44
CA GLY A 746 15.44 0.24 -8.54
C GLY A 746 16.87 0.79 -8.78
N PRO A 747 17.08 1.77 -9.67
CA PRO A 747 18.40 2.39 -9.89
C PRO A 747 18.94 3.30 -8.78
N THR A 748 18.13 3.75 -7.81
CA THR A 748 18.58 4.65 -6.73
C THR A 748 18.24 4.17 -5.32
N GLY A 749 17.46 3.10 -5.15
CA GLY A 749 16.99 2.61 -3.86
C GLY A 749 15.73 3.32 -3.35
N GLY A 750 15.50 3.27 -2.04
CA GLY A 750 14.44 4.02 -1.37
C GLY A 750 14.90 5.39 -0.89
N HIS A 751 14.04 6.39 -1.03
CA HIS A 751 14.27 7.78 -0.63
C HIS A 751 13.08 8.31 0.17
N MET A 752 13.36 9.02 1.26
CA MET A 752 12.33 9.62 2.11
C MET A 752 11.96 11.02 1.59
N VAL A 753 10.66 11.30 1.46
CA VAL A 753 10.13 12.61 1.06
C VAL A 753 9.08 13.03 2.09
N ARG A 754 9.30 14.13 2.81
CA ARG A 754 8.54 14.50 4.02
C ARG A 754 8.38 16.01 4.18
N GLY A 755 7.58 16.41 5.19
CA GLY A 755 7.35 17.82 5.54
C GLY A 755 7.00 18.70 4.32
N GLY A 756 7.43 19.96 4.34
CA GLY A 756 7.09 20.91 3.28
C GLY A 756 7.61 20.58 1.87
N ILE A 757 8.61 19.69 1.72
CA ILE A 757 9.01 19.15 0.41
C ILE A 757 8.01 18.08 -0.04
N GLY A 758 7.65 17.15 0.85
CA GLY A 758 6.64 16.11 0.61
C GLY A 758 5.23 16.65 0.41
N ASP A 759 4.84 17.71 1.12
CA ASP A 759 3.59 18.43 0.91
C ASP A 759 3.54 19.04 -0.49
N THR A 760 4.64 19.67 -0.92
CA THR A 760 4.76 20.27 -2.26
C THR A 760 4.73 19.20 -3.36
N PHE A 761 5.43 18.08 -3.16
CA PHE A 761 5.43 16.96 -4.11
C PHE A 761 4.05 16.30 -4.21
N ALA A 762 3.38 16.07 -3.08
CA ALA A 762 2.04 15.49 -3.03
C ALA A 762 0.95 16.41 -3.60
N ALA A 763 1.05 17.73 -3.38
CA ALA A 763 0.11 18.72 -3.92
C ALA A 763 0.13 18.81 -5.45
N MET A 764 1.18 18.32 -6.12
CA MET A 764 1.23 18.19 -7.58
C MET A 764 0.54 16.93 -8.12
N GLY A 765 0.22 15.95 -7.26
CA GLY A 765 -0.41 14.68 -7.64
C GLY A 765 0.35 13.94 -8.75
N ASP A 766 -0.37 13.27 -9.65
CA ASP A 766 0.23 12.50 -10.75
C ASP A 766 1.12 13.33 -11.69
N SER A 767 0.91 14.65 -11.76
CA SER A 767 1.76 15.54 -12.58
C SER A 767 3.19 15.61 -12.05
N ALA A 768 3.42 15.35 -10.76
CA ALA A 768 4.75 15.28 -10.16
C ALA A 768 5.65 14.23 -10.85
N TYR A 769 5.09 13.05 -11.14
CA TYR A 769 5.82 11.96 -11.78
C TYR A 769 6.18 12.26 -13.24
N GLY A 770 5.40 13.09 -13.94
CA GLY A 770 5.71 13.58 -15.29
C GLY A 770 6.65 14.79 -15.32
N LEU A 771 6.67 15.62 -14.27
CA LEU A 771 7.41 16.88 -14.22
C LEU A 771 8.78 16.77 -13.53
N LEU A 772 8.89 15.90 -12.52
CA LEU A 772 10.09 15.63 -11.73
C LEU A 772 10.49 14.15 -11.70
N GLY A 773 9.54 13.23 -11.92
CA GLY A 773 9.78 11.81 -11.73
C GLY A 773 9.93 11.44 -10.25
N LEU A 774 10.64 10.35 -9.96
CA LEU A 774 10.89 9.86 -8.61
C LEU A 774 12.07 10.61 -7.95
N PRO A 775 12.13 10.67 -6.60
CA PRO A 775 13.31 11.15 -5.89
C PRO A 775 14.53 10.27 -6.18
N THR A 776 15.71 10.88 -6.22
CA THR A 776 17.00 10.21 -6.49
C THR A 776 18.06 10.49 -5.42
N GLY A 777 17.66 11.14 -4.32
CA GLY A 777 18.44 11.40 -3.12
C GLY A 777 17.52 11.91 -2.01
N ASP A 778 17.92 11.77 -0.76
CA ASP A 778 17.19 12.30 0.39
C ASP A 778 17.30 13.84 0.52
N GLU A 779 16.62 14.40 1.53
CA GLU A 779 16.63 15.84 1.82
C GLU A 779 18.01 16.35 2.27
N VAL A 780 18.51 17.38 1.59
CA VAL A 780 19.76 18.07 1.91
C VAL A 780 19.47 19.41 2.58
N SER A 781 20.07 19.62 3.75
CA SER A 781 19.97 20.86 4.52
C SER A 781 20.73 22.01 3.85
N LEU A 782 20.16 23.22 3.91
CA LEU A 782 20.74 24.48 3.44
C LEU A 782 20.73 25.50 4.58
N PRO A 783 21.62 26.52 4.60
CA PRO A 783 21.68 27.50 5.70
C PRO A 783 20.38 28.26 6.02
N ALA A 784 19.41 28.26 5.09
CA ALA A 784 18.10 28.90 5.25
C ALA A 784 16.90 27.95 5.01
N GLY A 785 17.11 26.69 4.64
CA GLY A 785 16.03 25.82 4.16
C GLY A 785 16.49 24.41 3.83
N TRP A 786 15.81 23.74 2.90
CA TRP A 786 16.11 22.37 2.47
C TRP A 786 15.94 22.22 0.96
N TYR A 787 16.54 21.20 0.35
CA TYR A 787 16.17 20.76 -0.99
C TYR A 787 16.23 19.25 -1.14
N GLN A 788 15.54 18.71 -2.14
CA GLN A 788 15.61 17.31 -2.53
C GLN A 788 15.75 17.16 -4.05
N GLN A 789 16.51 16.15 -4.48
CA GLN A 789 16.79 15.85 -5.89
C GLN A 789 15.84 14.78 -6.42
N PHE A 790 15.28 15.02 -7.60
CA PHE A 790 14.43 14.11 -8.36
C PHE A 790 15.04 13.90 -9.76
N GLN A 791 14.52 12.92 -10.51
CA GLN A 791 14.98 12.56 -11.86
C GLN A 791 15.02 13.75 -12.84
N GLY A 792 14.01 14.63 -12.80
CA GLY A 792 13.82 15.76 -13.72
C GLY A 792 14.09 17.15 -13.13
N GLY A 793 14.58 17.24 -11.89
CA GLY A 793 14.80 18.54 -11.23
C GLY A 793 14.93 18.44 -9.71
N ARG A 794 14.62 19.54 -9.01
CA ARG A 794 14.70 19.66 -7.56
C ARG A 794 13.44 20.33 -7.00
N ILE A 795 13.12 20.02 -5.74
CA ILE A 795 12.25 20.88 -4.93
C ILE A 795 13.14 21.55 -3.87
N TYR A 796 13.06 22.87 -3.77
CA TYR A 796 13.66 23.66 -2.69
C TYR A 796 12.54 24.13 -1.76
N TRP A 797 12.71 24.01 -0.44
CA TRP A 797 11.77 24.52 0.55
C TRP A 797 12.40 25.61 1.42
N PHE A 798 11.65 26.69 1.62
CA PHE A 798 12.03 27.84 2.43
C PHE A 798 10.81 28.32 3.24
N GLY A 799 10.92 28.38 4.57
CA GLY A 799 9.78 28.67 5.46
C GLY A 799 8.90 29.88 5.07
N PRO A 800 9.47 31.04 4.69
CA PRO A 800 8.71 32.20 4.24
C PRO A 800 7.99 32.08 2.88
N THR A 801 8.33 31.12 2.02
CA THR A 801 7.76 31.01 0.65
C THR A 801 7.21 29.63 0.30
N GLY A 802 7.42 28.60 1.12
CA GLY A 802 7.01 27.22 0.86
C GLY A 802 8.00 26.43 0.00
N GLY A 803 7.52 25.39 -0.67
CA GLY A 803 8.30 24.58 -1.60
C GLY A 803 8.13 25.04 -3.05
N HIS A 804 9.24 25.06 -3.80
CA HIS A 804 9.30 25.49 -5.19
C HIS A 804 10.02 24.45 -6.05
N MET A 805 9.39 24.05 -7.14
CA MET A 805 9.97 23.15 -8.13
C MET A 805 10.93 23.92 -9.05
N VAL A 806 12.14 23.41 -9.25
CA VAL A 806 13.17 23.96 -10.14
C VAL A 806 13.61 22.84 -11.10
N ARG A 807 13.39 23.01 -12.41
CA ARG A 807 13.54 21.94 -13.41
C ARG A 807 13.95 22.44 -14.80
N GLY A 808 14.34 21.52 -15.68
CA GLY A 808 14.68 21.78 -17.08
C GLY A 808 15.75 22.86 -17.26
N GLY A 809 15.73 23.56 -18.41
CA GLY A 809 16.74 24.56 -18.73
C GLY A 809 16.84 25.73 -17.74
N ILE A 810 15.76 26.06 -17.01
CA ILE A 810 15.81 27.00 -15.89
C ILE A 810 16.63 26.41 -14.72
N GLY A 811 16.35 25.15 -14.37
CA GLY A 811 17.06 24.43 -13.32
C GLY A 811 18.54 24.20 -13.63
N ASP A 812 18.87 23.76 -14.85
CA ASP A 812 20.26 23.58 -15.29
C ASP A 812 21.04 24.90 -15.20
N SER A 813 20.41 26.00 -15.65
CA SER A 813 20.97 27.35 -15.56
C SER A 813 21.20 27.78 -14.11
N TYR A 814 20.24 27.53 -13.22
CA TYR A 814 20.34 27.84 -11.79
C TYR A 814 21.47 27.03 -11.11
N VAL A 815 21.56 25.73 -11.39
CA VAL A 815 22.61 24.86 -10.83
C VAL A 815 24.00 25.28 -11.31
N ASN A 816 24.16 25.59 -12.60
CA ASN A 816 25.41 26.09 -13.17
C ASN A 816 25.83 27.48 -12.62
N GLN A 817 24.90 28.24 -12.03
CA GLN A 817 25.17 29.52 -11.35
C GLN A 817 25.40 29.36 -9.83
N GLY A 818 25.59 28.14 -9.33
CA GLY A 818 25.82 27.86 -7.91
C GLY A 818 24.55 27.58 -7.09
N ALA A 819 23.38 27.48 -7.74
CA ALA A 819 22.10 27.28 -7.09
C ALA A 819 21.88 28.24 -5.89
N SER A 820 21.53 27.70 -4.73
CA SER A 820 21.18 28.45 -3.52
C SER A 820 22.35 29.14 -2.82
N THR A 821 23.60 28.88 -3.21
CA THR A 821 24.78 29.65 -2.78
C THR A 821 25.27 30.63 -3.84
N GLY A 822 24.66 30.62 -5.03
CA GLY A 822 24.88 31.59 -6.09
C GLY A 822 24.18 32.93 -5.87
N LEU A 823 24.45 33.89 -6.75
CA LEU A 823 23.94 35.27 -6.69
C LEU A 823 22.40 35.39 -6.77
N LEU A 824 21.69 34.30 -7.09
CA LEU A 824 20.23 34.25 -7.13
C LEU A 824 19.60 33.86 -5.78
N GLY A 825 20.34 33.23 -4.86
CA GLY A 825 19.76 32.67 -3.64
C GLY A 825 18.68 31.62 -3.92
N LEU A 826 17.76 31.41 -2.98
CA LEU A 826 16.70 30.42 -3.10
C LEU A 826 15.60 30.85 -4.10
N PRO A 827 14.89 29.89 -4.74
CA PRO A 827 13.67 30.17 -5.49
C PRO A 827 12.57 30.69 -4.55
N THR A 828 11.74 31.60 -5.08
CA THR A 828 10.60 32.22 -4.40
C THR A 828 9.28 32.02 -5.15
N SER A 829 9.34 31.43 -6.35
CA SER A 829 8.21 30.86 -7.07
C SER A 829 8.63 29.51 -7.68
N SER A 830 7.66 28.66 -8.03
CA SER A 830 7.83 27.65 -9.08
C SER A 830 7.94 28.31 -10.46
N GLU A 831 8.15 27.52 -11.52
CA GLU A 831 8.14 28.00 -12.91
C GLU A 831 6.80 28.64 -13.30
N ILE A 832 6.84 29.80 -13.97
CA ILE A 832 5.70 30.60 -14.41
C ILE A 832 5.74 30.72 -15.94
N SER A 833 4.63 30.38 -16.61
CA SER A 833 4.50 30.52 -18.06
C SER A 833 4.43 32.00 -18.50
N ALA A 834 5.05 32.30 -19.63
CA ALA A 834 4.99 33.59 -20.31
C ALA A 834 4.77 33.40 -21.83
N ASP A 835 4.47 34.46 -22.56
CA ASP A 835 4.12 34.34 -23.99
C ASP A 835 5.33 33.85 -24.83
N GLY A 836 5.27 32.60 -25.29
CA GLY A 836 6.37 31.92 -25.97
C GLY A 836 7.51 31.40 -25.08
N GLY A 837 7.33 31.27 -23.76
CA GLY A 837 8.37 30.74 -22.87
C GLY A 837 7.95 30.61 -21.39
N SER A 838 8.92 30.63 -20.48
CA SER A 838 8.71 30.59 -19.04
C SER A 838 9.74 31.42 -18.27
N TYR A 839 9.50 31.66 -16.98
CA TYR A 839 10.49 32.20 -16.07
C TYR A 839 10.27 31.72 -14.63
N GLN A 840 11.29 31.82 -13.80
CA GLN A 840 11.22 31.52 -12.37
C GLN A 840 11.84 32.66 -11.55
N VAL A 841 11.26 32.93 -10.38
CA VAL A 841 11.70 34.00 -9.47
C VAL A 841 12.55 33.42 -8.34
N PHE A 842 13.65 34.09 -8.05
CA PHE A 842 14.61 33.77 -7.00
C PHE A 842 14.85 35.03 -6.14
N GLN A 843 15.47 34.87 -4.96
CA GLN A 843 15.73 35.98 -4.03
C GLN A 843 16.53 37.14 -4.66
N GLY A 844 17.52 36.83 -5.50
CA GLY A 844 18.42 37.80 -6.15
C GLY A 844 18.09 38.14 -7.62
N GLY A 845 17.06 37.54 -8.22
CA GLY A 845 16.74 37.78 -9.63
C GLY A 845 15.69 36.85 -10.24
N ARG A 846 15.70 36.74 -11.57
CA ARG A 846 14.86 35.81 -12.33
C ARG A 846 15.68 35.10 -13.39
N ILE A 847 15.37 33.83 -13.65
CA ILE A 847 15.83 33.13 -14.85
C ILE A 847 14.64 33.02 -15.80
N TYR A 848 14.82 33.43 -17.04
CA TYR A 848 13.87 33.24 -18.14
C TYR A 848 14.35 32.09 -19.02
N TRP A 849 13.42 31.33 -19.60
CA TRP A 849 13.72 30.32 -20.62
C TRP A 849 12.74 30.43 -21.79
N LYS A 850 13.24 30.27 -23.01
CA LYS A 850 12.43 30.26 -24.23
C LYS A 850 13.08 29.36 -25.27
N ASP A 851 12.27 28.61 -26.01
CA ASP A 851 12.76 27.75 -27.08
C ASP A 851 13.48 28.59 -28.16
N GLY A 852 14.56 28.03 -28.71
CA GLY A 852 15.49 28.74 -29.60
C GLY A 852 16.39 29.81 -28.95
N LEU A 853 16.10 30.27 -27.71
CA LEU A 853 16.96 31.21 -26.96
C LEU A 853 17.70 30.56 -25.79
N GLY A 854 17.16 29.47 -25.22
CA GLY A 854 17.70 28.84 -24.02
C GLY A 854 17.39 29.63 -22.74
N SER A 855 18.24 29.51 -21.73
CA SER A 855 18.09 30.14 -20.41
C SER A 855 18.89 31.43 -20.28
N ALA A 856 18.32 32.47 -19.67
CA ALA A 856 19.05 33.70 -19.34
C ALA A 856 18.60 34.33 -18.01
N THR A 857 19.58 34.68 -17.17
CA THR A 857 19.38 35.33 -15.87
C THR A 857 19.29 36.84 -16.02
N VAL A 858 18.32 37.47 -15.37
CA VAL A 858 18.22 38.93 -15.21
C VAL A 858 18.13 39.26 -13.72
N ARG A 859 18.97 40.16 -13.22
CA ARG A 859 19.14 40.46 -11.78
C ARG A 859 19.37 41.96 -11.51
N GLY A 860 19.24 42.37 -10.25
CA GLY A 860 19.54 43.73 -9.77
C GLY A 860 18.91 44.85 -10.61
N ALA A 861 19.64 45.95 -10.81
CA ALA A 861 19.16 47.12 -11.53
C ALA A 861 18.71 46.86 -12.99
N MET A 862 19.24 45.82 -13.65
CA MET A 862 18.74 45.39 -14.96
C MET A 862 17.37 44.71 -14.85
N LEU A 863 17.14 43.91 -13.81
CA LEU A 863 15.82 43.34 -13.55
C LEU A 863 14.83 44.44 -13.20
N ASP A 864 15.19 45.41 -12.35
CA ASP A 864 14.31 46.53 -12.00
C ASP A 864 13.85 47.31 -13.24
N ALA A 865 14.80 47.65 -14.13
CA ALA A 865 14.49 48.30 -15.41
C ALA A 865 13.64 47.42 -16.34
N TYR A 866 13.97 46.13 -16.49
CA TYR A 866 13.23 45.19 -17.33
C TYR A 866 11.79 44.98 -16.82
N LEU A 867 11.58 44.84 -15.51
CA LEU A 867 10.26 44.76 -14.89
C LEU A 867 9.46 46.06 -15.07
N SER A 868 10.11 47.23 -14.96
CA SER A 868 9.47 48.54 -15.22
C SER A 868 8.93 48.69 -16.64
N MET A 869 9.44 47.89 -17.59
CA MET A 869 9.06 47.87 -19.00
C MET A 869 8.16 46.67 -19.37
N ASN A 870 7.45 46.08 -18.40
CA ASN A 870 6.58 44.90 -18.53
C ASN A 870 7.30 43.57 -18.89
N ALA A 871 8.60 43.47 -18.63
CA ALA A 871 9.40 42.25 -18.76
C ALA A 871 9.26 41.57 -20.15
N SER A 872 9.12 40.25 -20.17
CA SER A 872 9.01 39.43 -21.38
C SER A 872 7.72 39.67 -22.19
N SER A 873 6.71 40.31 -21.59
CA SER A 873 5.48 40.74 -22.26
C SER A 873 5.55 42.20 -22.74
N GLY A 874 6.73 42.82 -22.63
CA GLY A 874 6.97 44.24 -22.84
C GLY A 874 7.86 44.57 -24.05
N LEU A 875 8.35 45.81 -24.09
CA LEU A 875 9.13 46.36 -25.20
C LEU A 875 10.42 45.57 -25.52
N LEU A 876 10.97 44.87 -24.53
CA LEU A 876 12.21 44.10 -24.66
C LEU A 876 11.99 42.64 -25.10
N ALA A 877 10.80 42.06 -24.91
CA ALA A 877 10.55 40.62 -25.01
C ALA A 877 11.64 39.80 -24.25
N PHE A 878 11.97 38.57 -24.64
CA PHE A 878 12.86 37.73 -23.82
C PHE A 878 14.35 38.15 -23.90
N PRO A 879 15.13 37.94 -22.82
CA PRO A 879 16.59 38.01 -22.87
C PRO A 879 17.17 36.96 -23.82
N ARG A 880 18.28 37.30 -24.49
CA ARG A 880 19.02 36.44 -25.43
C ARG A 880 20.30 35.82 -24.85
N GLY A 881 20.64 36.19 -23.62
CA GLY A 881 21.83 35.72 -22.91
C GLY A 881 21.91 36.33 -21.51
N GLY A 882 22.89 35.90 -20.74
CA GLY A 882 23.18 36.50 -19.43
C GLY A 882 23.70 37.93 -19.53
N GLU A 883 23.85 38.57 -18.36
CA GLU A 883 24.53 39.85 -18.19
C GLU A 883 26.02 39.74 -18.58
N VAL A 884 26.50 40.67 -19.40
CA VAL A 884 27.89 40.77 -19.85
C VAL A 884 28.56 41.97 -19.19
N ALA A 885 29.60 41.72 -18.40
CA ALA A 885 30.42 42.78 -17.82
C ALA A 885 31.21 43.52 -18.92
N ILE A 886 31.24 44.85 -18.82
CA ILE A 886 31.92 45.76 -19.76
C ILE A 886 32.69 46.84 -18.99
N ALA A 887 33.57 47.56 -19.67
CA ALA A 887 34.32 48.66 -19.06
C ALA A 887 33.35 49.70 -18.45
N GLY A 888 33.43 49.88 -17.13
CA GLY A 888 32.57 50.80 -16.38
C GLY A 888 31.16 50.28 -16.01
N GLY A 889 30.76 49.05 -16.36
CA GLY A 889 29.40 48.58 -16.06
C GLY A 889 29.06 47.20 -16.61
N ALA A 890 27.81 47.03 -17.04
CA ALA A 890 27.31 45.80 -17.65
C ALA A 890 26.31 46.09 -18.78
N LEU A 891 26.16 45.16 -19.72
CA LEU A 891 25.07 45.15 -20.70
C LEU A 891 24.32 43.81 -20.69
N GLN A 892 23.09 43.77 -21.20
CA GLN A 892 22.36 42.54 -21.46
C GLN A 892 21.50 42.66 -22.71
N ASP A 893 21.57 41.65 -23.58
CA ASP A 893 20.83 41.58 -24.85
C ASP A 893 19.49 40.87 -24.71
N PHE A 894 18.47 41.39 -25.41
CA PHE A 894 17.10 40.88 -25.46
C PHE A 894 16.61 40.87 -26.93
N GLU A 895 15.45 40.29 -27.18
CA GLU A 895 14.83 40.26 -28.51
C GLU A 895 14.49 41.67 -29.05
N GLY A 896 14.07 42.58 -28.18
CA GLY A 896 13.60 43.93 -28.52
C GLY A 896 14.62 45.06 -28.36
N GLY A 897 15.85 44.78 -27.92
CA GLY A 897 16.90 45.79 -27.67
C GLY A 897 17.91 45.32 -26.62
N ARG A 898 18.70 46.27 -26.11
CA ARG A 898 19.76 46.01 -25.11
C ARG A 898 19.58 46.92 -23.90
N LEU A 899 19.79 46.38 -22.70
CA LEU A 899 19.98 47.17 -21.48
C LEU A 899 21.46 47.47 -21.27
N TYR A 900 21.77 48.71 -20.88
CA TYR A 900 23.08 49.11 -20.37
C TYR A 900 22.94 49.61 -18.94
N TRP A 901 23.80 49.14 -18.02
CA TRP A 901 23.88 49.59 -16.64
C TRP A 901 25.29 50.07 -16.29
N HIS A 902 25.37 51.10 -15.45
CA HIS A 902 26.61 51.71 -14.96
C HIS A 902 26.43 52.05 -13.46
N PRO A 903 27.45 51.91 -12.58
CA PRO A 903 27.29 52.10 -11.13
C PRO A 903 26.66 53.43 -10.68
N ASN A 904 26.89 54.50 -11.44
CA ASN A 904 26.35 55.83 -11.16
C ASN A 904 24.99 56.11 -11.86
N SER A 905 24.29 55.10 -12.38
CA SER A 905 22.99 55.27 -13.07
C SER A 905 22.06 54.07 -12.90
N TYR A 906 20.81 54.24 -13.34
CA TYR A 906 19.90 53.12 -13.60
C TYR A 906 20.34 52.34 -14.84
N ALA A 907 19.72 51.19 -15.08
CA ALA A 907 19.85 50.47 -16.35
C ALA A 907 18.86 51.06 -17.37
N TYR A 908 19.32 51.35 -18.58
CA TYR A 908 18.54 52.01 -19.62
C TYR A 908 18.48 51.21 -20.93
N LEU A 909 17.34 51.30 -21.61
CA LEU A 909 17.03 50.62 -22.87
C LEU A 909 17.57 51.42 -24.06
N VAL A 910 18.45 50.79 -24.83
CA VAL A 910 18.93 51.27 -26.14
C VAL A 910 18.42 50.30 -27.22
N ARG A 911 17.75 50.80 -28.27
CA ARG A 911 17.08 49.94 -29.28
C ARG A 911 16.99 50.58 -30.67
N GLY A 912 16.55 49.77 -31.65
CA GLY A 912 16.19 50.25 -32.99
C GLY A 912 17.30 51.04 -33.70
N ALA A 913 16.92 52.11 -34.39
CA ALA A 913 17.85 52.97 -35.13
C ALA A 913 18.81 53.74 -34.20
N ILE A 914 18.35 54.14 -33.01
CA ILE A 914 19.19 54.82 -32.01
C ILE A 914 20.30 53.88 -31.55
N GLY A 915 19.96 52.62 -31.23
CA GLY A 915 20.92 51.60 -30.83
C GLY A 915 21.88 51.18 -31.93
N ALA A 916 21.42 51.03 -33.17
CA ALA A 916 22.30 50.74 -34.31
C ALA A 916 23.35 51.86 -34.51
N THR A 917 22.96 53.12 -34.34
CA THR A 917 23.88 54.26 -34.40
C THR A 917 24.78 54.34 -33.17
N TYR A 918 24.28 54.02 -31.97
CA TYR A 918 25.10 53.97 -30.74
C TYR A 918 26.21 52.92 -30.81
N ASP A 919 25.88 51.68 -31.22
CA ASP A 919 26.86 50.61 -31.43
C ASP A 919 27.88 51.01 -32.52
N ALA A 920 27.44 51.65 -33.62
CA ALA A 920 28.33 52.16 -34.66
C ALA A 920 29.26 53.31 -34.19
N TRP A 921 28.93 53.99 -33.09
CA TRP A 921 29.77 55.01 -32.44
C TRP A 921 30.62 54.44 -31.28
N GLY A 922 30.72 53.11 -31.15
CA GLY A 922 31.51 52.42 -30.13
C GLY A 922 30.76 52.09 -28.84
N GLY A 923 29.44 52.29 -28.81
CA GLY A 923 28.56 51.99 -27.68
C GLY A 923 28.97 52.75 -26.40
N SER A 924 28.86 52.07 -25.26
CA SER A 924 29.20 52.61 -23.93
C SER A 924 30.70 52.90 -23.74
N SER A 925 31.56 52.31 -24.56
CA SER A 925 32.99 52.61 -24.66
C SER A 925 33.32 53.72 -25.67
N GLY A 926 32.32 54.19 -26.42
CA GLY A 926 32.45 55.22 -27.45
C GLY A 926 32.32 56.64 -26.91
N ALA A 927 32.41 57.63 -27.81
CA ALA A 927 32.43 59.05 -27.45
C ALA A 927 31.21 59.51 -26.61
N LEU A 928 30.06 58.85 -26.77
CA LEU A 928 28.82 59.15 -26.05
C LEU A 928 28.81 58.67 -24.58
N GLY A 929 29.64 57.68 -24.22
CA GLY A 929 29.55 56.98 -22.94
C GLY A 929 28.21 56.22 -22.76
N PHE A 930 27.93 55.76 -21.55
CA PHE A 930 26.70 55.02 -21.23
C PHE A 930 25.42 55.85 -21.46
N ALA A 931 24.30 55.17 -21.74
CA ALA A 931 22.97 55.80 -21.75
C ALA A 931 22.62 56.41 -20.38
N THR A 932 21.94 57.55 -20.38
CA THR A 932 21.50 58.29 -19.18
C THR A 932 19.98 58.51 -19.13
N SER A 933 19.26 58.17 -20.19
CA SER A 933 17.80 58.06 -20.22
C SER A 933 17.37 56.82 -21.01
N ASN A 934 16.09 56.43 -20.88
CA ASN A 934 15.42 55.66 -21.93
C ASN A 934 15.11 56.56 -23.14
N GLU A 935 14.68 55.98 -24.25
CA GLU A 935 14.16 56.71 -25.41
C GLU A 935 12.93 57.58 -25.05
N ASN A 936 13.02 58.88 -25.31
CA ASN A 936 11.95 59.86 -25.07
C ASN A 936 11.33 60.32 -26.41
N PRO A 937 10.00 60.17 -26.61
CA PRO A 937 9.31 60.72 -27.78
C PRO A 937 9.34 62.25 -27.83
N THR A 938 9.40 62.80 -29.04
CA THR A 938 9.36 64.23 -29.34
C THR A 938 8.42 64.49 -30.52
N ALA A 939 8.14 65.77 -30.83
CA ALA A 939 7.33 66.13 -31.99
C ALA A 939 7.97 65.75 -33.35
N ASP A 940 9.29 65.49 -33.38
CA ASP A 940 10.09 65.30 -34.60
C ASP A 940 10.80 63.92 -34.64
N GLY A 941 10.35 62.98 -33.81
CA GLY A 941 10.93 61.64 -33.68
C GLY A 941 11.24 61.30 -32.23
N THR A 942 12.34 60.58 -31.96
CA THR A 942 12.68 60.06 -30.64
C THR A 942 14.11 60.47 -30.26
N ILE A 943 14.35 60.87 -29.01
CA ILE A 943 15.68 61.24 -28.51
C ILE A 943 16.06 60.43 -27.27
N GLN A 944 17.32 60.01 -27.18
CA GLN A 944 17.91 59.38 -26.01
C GLN A 944 19.14 60.17 -25.55
N THR A 945 19.32 60.32 -24.23
CA THR A 945 20.52 60.93 -23.66
C THR A 945 21.54 59.87 -23.24
N PHE A 946 22.81 60.25 -23.32
CA PHE A 946 23.99 59.48 -22.93
C PHE A 946 24.88 60.36 -22.03
N GLN A 947 25.93 59.81 -21.44
CA GLN A 947 26.82 60.55 -20.51
C GLN A 947 27.40 61.81 -21.15
N ASN A 948 27.80 61.72 -22.42
CA ASN A 948 28.45 62.78 -23.18
C ASN A 948 27.65 63.17 -24.43
N GLY A 949 26.31 63.04 -24.45
CA GLY A 949 25.57 63.43 -25.65
C GLY A 949 24.12 62.97 -25.76
N THR A 950 23.60 63.06 -26.98
CA THR A 950 22.26 62.57 -27.36
C THR A 950 22.29 61.93 -28.74
N ILE A 951 21.41 60.97 -28.98
CA ILE A 951 21.05 60.50 -30.32
C ILE A 951 19.57 60.78 -30.53
N ALA A 952 19.22 61.45 -31.63
CA ALA A 952 17.85 61.71 -32.04
C ALA A 952 17.54 60.99 -33.36
N TRP A 953 16.66 59.99 -33.34
CA TRP A 953 16.03 59.48 -34.55
C TRP A 953 14.96 60.46 -35.02
N LYS A 954 14.90 60.72 -36.33
CA LYS A 954 14.00 61.72 -36.93
C LYS A 954 12.85 61.09 -37.68
N ASN A 955 11.67 61.70 -37.60
CA ASN A 955 10.48 61.31 -38.38
C ASN A 955 10.71 61.35 -39.90
N SER A 956 11.67 62.16 -40.38
CA SER A 956 12.14 62.19 -41.77
C SER A 956 12.97 60.96 -42.19
N GLY A 957 13.30 60.06 -41.26
CA GLY A 957 14.36 59.06 -41.40
C GLY A 957 15.73 59.59 -40.98
N GLY A 958 16.61 58.67 -40.61
CA GLY A 958 17.97 58.95 -40.13
C GLY A 958 18.07 59.21 -38.62
N THR A 959 19.30 59.22 -38.12
CA THR A 959 19.66 59.57 -36.74
C THR A 959 20.69 60.69 -36.71
N VAL A 960 20.45 61.70 -35.89
CA VAL A 960 21.40 62.78 -35.60
C VAL A 960 22.09 62.47 -34.27
N VAL A 961 23.42 62.42 -34.27
CA VAL A 961 24.22 62.28 -33.04
C VAL A 961 24.74 63.65 -32.64
N ASN A 962 24.37 64.13 -31.45
CA ASN A 962 24.92 65.33 -30.85
C ASN A 962 25.75 64.94 -29.63
N VAL A 963 27.06 64.73 -29.83
CA VAL A 963 28.00 64.60 -28.71
C VAL A 963 28.09 65.95 -28.00
N VAL A 964 27.81 65.98 -26.70
CA VAL A 964 28.21 67.09 -25.83
C VAL A 964 29.70 66.94 -25.63
N ASN A 965 30.49 67.59 -26.49
CA ASN A 965 31.94 67.63 -26.36
C ASN A 965 32.30 68.05 -24.94
N THR A 966 33.08 67.21 -24.25
CA THR A 966 33.50 67.45 -22.87
C THR A 966 34.52 68.59 -22.76
N GLY A 967 35.10 69.02 -23.89
CA GLY A 967 35.50 70.41 -24.08
C GLY A 967 34.27 71.28 -24.40
N GLY A 968 33.77 72.01 -23.39
CA GLY A 968 32.53 72.81 -23.46
C GLY A 968 32.55 74.04 -24.39
N SER A 969 31.96 75.16 -23.96
CA SER A 969 32.02 76.41 -24.75
C SER A 969 33.46 76.94 -24.85
N LYS A 970 33.89 77.34 -26.05
CA LYS A 970 35.19 77.99 -26.29
C LYS A 970 35.41 79.11 -25.25
N PRO A 971 36.52 79.06 -24.48
CA PRO A 971 36.72 79.99 -23.36
C PRO A 971 36.96 81.42 -23.83
N ALA A 972 36.72 82.37 -22.93
CA ALA A 972 36.89 83.79 -23.20
C ALA A 972 38.36 84.16 -23.47
N ALA A 973 38.59 85.18 -24.28
CA ALA A 973 39.93 85.65 -24.60
C ALA A 973 40.70 86.03 -23.31
N GLY A 974 41.83 85.36 -23.07
CA GLY A 974 42.66 85.51 -21.87
C GLY A 974 42.57 84.36 -20.85
N ASP A 975 41.62 83.43 -20.97
CA ASP A 975 41.56 82.23 -20.12
C ASP A 975 42.45 81.09 -20.67
N GLU A 976 43.76 81.22 -20.44
CA GLU A 976 44.78 80.23 -20.84
C GLU A 976 44.49 78.82 -20.26
N ALA A 977 44.08 78.75 -18.99
CA ALA A 977 43.82 77.50 -18.28
C ALA A 977 42.48 76.85 -18.67
N GLY A 978 41.49 77.64 -19.07
CA GLY A 978 40.30 77.16 -19.78
C GLY A 978 40.66 76.62 -21.16
N TYR A 979 41.45 77.36 -21.94
CA TYR A 979 41.83 76.95 -23.30
C TYR A 979 42.53 75.58 -23.31
N ILE A 980 43.55 75.39 -22.45
CA ILE A 980 44.28 74.12 -22.34
C ILE A 980 43.34 72.94 -22.03
N ARG A 981 42.49 73.07 -21.01
CA ARG A 981 41.51 72.02 -20.64
C ARG A 981 40.48 71.77 -21.74
N TRP A 982 40.12 72.81 -22.49
CA TRP A 982 39.15 72.72 -23.58
C TRP A 982 39.69 71.93 -24.77
N VAL A 983 40.92 72.19 -25.21
CA VAL A 983 41.51 71.48 -26.36
C VAL A 983 42.12 70.12 -26.01
N ALA A 984 42.43 69.85 -24.74
CA ALA A 984 43.03 68.58 -24.31
C ALA A 984 42.21 67.35 -24.75
N GLY A 985 40.87 67.42 -24.72
CA GLY A 985 40.01 66.31 -25.18
C GLY A 985 40.17 65.98 -26.67
N PHE A 986 40.42 66.99 -27.51
CA PHE A 986 40.66 66.81 -28.95
C PHE A 986 42.08 66.29 -29.22
N ALA A 987 43.07 66.83 -28.50
CA ALA A 987 44.48 66.40 -28.58
C ALA A 987 44.68 64.95 -28.13
N GLN A 988 43.95 64.51 -27.10
CA GLN A 988 43.96 63.11 -26.66
C GLN A 988 43.37 62.15 -27.71
N GLU A 989 42.33 62.56 -28.43
CA GLU A 989 41.74 61.73 -29.48
C GLU A 989 42.63 61.69 -30.73
N GLU A 990 43.31 62.79 -31.04
CA GLU A 990 44.40 62.83 -32.03
C GLU A 990 45.54 61.87 -31.64
N GLN A 991 45.96 61.85 -30.37
CA GLN A 991 46.99 60.94 -29.88
C GLN A 991 46.60 59.47 -30.03
N ARG A 992 45.39 59.08 -29.58
CA ARG A 992 44.88 57.70 -29.72
C ARG A 992 44.86 57.24 -31.18
N ARG A 993 44.50 58.14 -32.10
CA ARG A 993 44.25 57.81 -33.51
C ARG A 993 45.48 57.92 -34.41
N TYR A 994 46.36 58.89 -34.16
CA TYR A 994 47.49 59.25 -35.02
C TYR A 994 48.86 59.24 -34.33
N ARG A 995 48.92 59.06 -33.00
CA ARG A 995 50.15 59.01 -32.20
C ARG A 995 50.99 60.30 -32.22
N VAL A 996 50.35 61.44 -32.45
CA VAL A 996 50.91 62.76 -32.11
C VAL A 996 50.68 62.97 -30.61
N PRO A 997 51.70 63.26 -29.77
CA PRO A 997 51.47 63.45 -28.34
C PRO A 997 50.55 64.64 -28.08
N ALA A 998 49.58 64.48 -27.18
CA ALA A 998 48.59 65.51 -26.86
C ALA A 998 49.27 66.78 -26.32
N ALA A 999 50.35 66.66 -25.55
CA ALA A 999 51.16 67.79 -25.09
C ALA A 999 51.70 68.62 -26.27
N VAL A 1000 52.07 67.98 -27.38
CA VAL A 1000 52.55 68.64 -28.60
C VAL A 1000 51.40 69.32 -29.34
N SER A 1001 50.28 68.62 -29.57
CA SER A 1001 49.12 69.21 -30.26
C SER A 1001 48.50 70.38 -29.49
N ILE A 1002 48.42 70.30 -28.15
CA ILE A 1002 47.98 71.44 -27.33
C ILE A 1002 48.95 72.62 -27.51
N ALA A 1003 50.26 72.40 -27.39
CA ALA A 1003 51.27 73.46 -27.52
C ALA A 1003 51.34 74.09 -28.91
N GLN A 1004 51.22 73.29 -29.98
CA GLN A 1004 51.12 73.79 -31.35
C GLN A 1004 49.84 74.61 -31.53
N SER A 1005 48.68 74.10 -31.09
CA SER A 1005 47.43 74.86 -31.18
C SER A 1005 47.53 76.22 -30.47
N ILE A 1006 48.22 76.32 -29.33
CA ILE A 1006 48.41 77.59 -28.60
C ILE A 1006 49.15 78.62 -29.47
N ILE A 1007 50.22 78.21 -30.18
CA ILE A 1007 50.99 79.10 -31.06
C ILE A 1007 50.20 79.42 -32.34
N GLU A 1008 49.83 78.40 -33.11
CA GLU A 1008 49.30 78.61 -34.47
C GLU A 1008 47.92 79.30 -34.47
N SER A 1009 47.10 79.07 -33.44
CA SER A 1009 45.80 79.74 -33.28
C SER A 1009 45.83 81.03 -32.46
N GLY A 1010 46.95 81.33 -31.79
CA GLY A 1010 47.05 82.41 -30.79
C GLY A 1010 46.00 82.27 -29.69
N TRP A 1011 46.06 81.20 -28.89
CA TRP A 1011 45.06 80.86 -27.86
C TRP A 1011 43.61 80.81 -28.40
N GLY A 1012 43.44 80.33 -29.63
CA GLY A 1012 42.17 80.24 -30.33
C GLY A 1012 41.64 81.56 -30.92
N GLN A 1013 42.38 82.67 -30.82
CA GLN A 1013 41.88 84.01 -31.13
C GLN A 1013 42.20 84.48 -32.57
N SER A 1014 42.97 83.72 -33.35
CA SER A 1014 43.23 84.08 -34.76
C SER A 1014 41.96 84.07 -35.61
N SER A 1015 41.91 84.88 -36.67
CA SER A 1015 40.77 84.92 -37.60
C SER A 1015 40.50 83.56 -38.24
N LEU A 1016 41.56 82.82 -38.62
CA LEU A 1016 41.48 81.44 -39.14
C LEU A 1016 40.77 80.50 -38.15
N THR A 1017 41.03 80.68 -36.86
CA THR A 1017 40.44 79.85 -35.82
C THR A 1017 39.04 80.30 -35.42
N ALA A 1018 38.75 81.59 -35.53
CA ALA A 1018 37.45 82.18 -35.21
C ALA A 1018 36.40 81.99 -36.31
N VAL A 1019 36.81 81.85 -37.57
CA VAL A 1019 35.91 81.70 -38.75
C VAL A 1019 35.91 80.26 -39.27
N ASP A 1020 37.08 79.65 -39.47
CA ASP A 1020 37.23 78.37 -40.17
C ASP A 1020 37.52 77.17 -39.24
N ASN A 1021 37.51 77.38 -37.92
CA ASN A 1021 37.95 76.40 -36.90
C ASN A 1021 39.38 75.86 -37.14
N ASN A 1022 40.25 76.57 -37.86
CA ASN A 1022 41.61 76.11 -38.14
C ASN A 1022 42.54 76.45 -36.96
N TYR A 1023 42.93 75.44 -36.17
CA TYR A 1023 43.76 75.60 -34.97
C TYR A 1023 45.27 75.50 -35.22
N PHE A 1024 45.69 75.09 -36.43
CA PHE A 1024 47.06 74.69 -36.75
C PHE A 1024 47.66 75.40 -37.98
N GLY A 1025 46.94 76.37 -38.56
CA GLY A 1025 47.39 77.12 -39.74
C GLY A 1025 47.50 76.28 -41.03
N ILE A 1026 46.84 75.11 -41.10
CA ILE A 1026 47.07 74.17 -42.20
C ILE A 1026 46.49 74.73 -43.51
N LYS A 1027 47.38 74.90 -44.49
CA LYS A 1027 47.08 75.37 -45.86
C LYS A 1027 46.38 74.28 -46.70
N CYS A 1028 45.73 74.66 -47.80
CA CYS A 1028 45.04 73.74 -48.71
C CYS A 1028 45.94 73.20 -49.84
N PRO A 1029 46.28 71.89 -49.85
CA PRO A 1029 46.66 71.16 -51.06
C PRO A 1029 45.59 70.14 -51.48
N ALA A 1030 45.68 69.63 -52.71
CA ALA A 1030 44.66 68.82 -53.39
C ALA A 1030 44.54 67.34 -52.93
N TYR A 1031 44.74 67.03 -51.64
CA TYR A 1031 44.60 65.69 -51.08
C TYR A 1031 43.41 65.62 -50.11
N GLY A 1032 42.54 64.63 -50.31
CA GLY A 1032 41.31 64.45 -49.52
C GLY A 1032 41.58 63.92 -48.11
N SER A 1033 41.53 64.82 -47.13
CA SER A 1033 41.33 64.47 -45.73
C SER A 1033 39.82 64.34 -45.45
N PRO A 1034 39.36 63.34 -44.66
CA PRO A 1034 37.95 63.17 -44.35
C PRO A 1034 37.39 64.21 -43.37
N PHE A 1035 38.23 65.04 -42.75
CA PHE A 1035 37.85 66.01 -41.72
C PHE A 1035 37.67 67.45 -42.26
N VAL A 1036 38.14 67.72 -43.48
CA VAL A 1036 38.10 69.06 -44.09
C VAL A 1036 36.72 69.33 -44.68
N SER A 1037 36.06 70.40 -44.24
CA SER A 1037 34.74 70.82 -44.77
C SER A 1037 34.81 71.93 -45.82
N GLY A 1038 35.94 72.65 -45.91
CA GLY A 1038 36.11 73.72 -46.89
C GLY A 1038 37.55 74.23 -47.02
N CYS A 1039 37.71 75.32 -47.76
CA CYS A 1039 38.97 76.05 -47.89
C CYS A 1039 38.67 77.55 -48.09
N THR A 1040 39.25 78.40 -47.25
CA THR A 1040 39.05 79.86 -47.26
C THR A 1040 40.37 80.58 -47.55
N SER A 1041 40.33 81.60 -48.41
CA SER A 1041 41.52 82.38 -48.81
C SER A 1041 41.74 83.57 -47.89
N TYR A 1042 42.97 83.73 -47.40
CA TYR A 1042 43.40 84.83 -46.54
C TYR A 1042 44.65 85.54 -47.07
N SER A 1043 44.71 86.86 -46.86
CA SER A 1043 45.93 87.64 -46.98
C SER A 1043 46.94 87.22 -45.91
N THR A 1044 48.11 86.73 -46.30
CA THR A 1044 49.20 86.34 -45.38
C THR A 1044 50.53 86.95 -45.82
N SER A 1045 51.46 87.14 -44.88
CA SER A 1045 52.80 87.67 -45.13
C SER A 1045 53.81 86.54 -45.22
N GLU A 1046 54.21 86.16 -46.45
CA GLU A 1046 55.26 85.16 -46.68
C GLU A 1046 56.64 85.81 -46.65
N TRP A 1047 57.65 85.07 -46.17
CA TRP A 1047 59.05 85.51 -46.22
C TRP A 1047 59.72 85.00 -47.51
N VAL A 1048 59.92 85.90 -48.47
CA VAL A 1048 60.49 85.58 -49.79
C VAL A 1048 61.73 86.43 -50.04
N ASN A 1049 62.84 85.79 -50.40
CA ASN A 1049 64.11 86.43 -50.77
C ASN A 1049 64.62 87.51 -49.77
N GLY A 1050 64.38 87.33 -48.47
CA GLY A 1050 64.91 88.20 -47.41
C GLY A 1050 63.98 89.33 -46.95
N GLY A 1051 62.70 89.30 -47.32
CA GLY A 1051 61.69 90.22 -46.80
C GLY A 1051 60.28 89.61 -46.77
N TYR A 1052 59.37 90.24 -46.01
CA TYR A 1052 57.96 89.87 -46.01
C TYR A 1052 57.22 90.46 -47.22
N VAL A 1053 56.42 89.64 -47.90
CA VAL A 1053 55.52 90.03 -48.99
C VAL A 1053 54.11 89.50 -48.72
N THR A 1054 53.08 90.33 -48.89
CA THR A 1054 51.69 89.91 -48.71
C THR A 1054 51.20 89.15 -49.94
N ILE A 1055 50.73 87.92 -49.76
CA ILE A 1055 50.09 87.09 -50.79
C ILE A 1055 48.70 86.62 -50.33
N GLN A 1056 47.92 86.04 -51.25
CA GLN A 1056 46.76 85.21 -50.89
C GLN A 1056 47.19 83.76 -50.70
N ALA A 1057 46.73 83.11 -49.63
CA ALA A 1057 46.89 81.68 -49.39
C ALA A 1057 45.56 81.05 -48.93
N GLY A 1058 45.26 79.86 -49.44
CA GLY A 1058 44.11 79.07 -49.01
C GLY A 1058 44.43 78.25 -47.76
N PHE A 1059 43.56 78.32 -46.76
CA PHE A 1059 43.63 77.57 -45.50
C PHE A 1059 42.41 76.69 -45.33
N ARG A 1060 42.59 75.50 -44.73
CA ARG A 1060 41.53 74.50 -44.54
C ARG A 1060 40.46 75.02 -43.58
N SER A 1061 39.21 74.64 -43.83
CA SER A 1061 38.06 74.92 -42.98
C SER A 1061 37.47 73.63 -42.40
N TYR A 1062 36.96 73.70 -41.17
CA TYR A 1062 36.52 72.54 -40.40
C TYR A 1062 35.15 72.75 -39.74
N ASN A 1063 34.35 71.68 -39.65
CA ASN A 1063 33.03 71.73 -39.01
C ASN A 1063 33.13 71.95 -37.49
N SER A 1064 34.21 71.47 -36.87
CA SER A 1064 34.48 71.63 -35.44
C SER A 1064 35.98 71.81 -35.15
N PRO A 1065 36.35 72.29 -33.94
CA PRO A 1065 37.74 72.24 -33.46
C PRO A 1065 38.32 70.82 -33.50
N GLY A 1066 37.54 69.80 -33.10
CA GLY A 1066 37.98 68.40 -33.09
C GLY A 1066 38.40 67.89 -34.47
N ASP A 1067 37.67 68.28 -35.53
CA ASP A 1067 38.05 67.97 -36.91
C ASP A 1067 39.41 68.59 -37.30
N SER A 1068 39.76 69.76 -36.77
CA SER A 1068 41.07 70.39 -37.02
C SER A 1068 42.22 69.69 -36.31
N PHE A 1069 42.00 69.13 -35.10
CA PHE A 1069 42.98 68.28 -34.41
C PHE A 1069 43.13 66.92 -35.10
N LEU A 1070 42.02 66.28 -35.49
CA LEU A 1070 42.08 65.03 -36.26
C LEU A 1070 42.72 65.23 -37.64
N ASP A 1071 42.53 66.38 -38.28
CA ASP A 1071 43.22 66.74 -39.52
C ASP A 1071 44.70 67.12 -39.31
N HIS A 1072 45.09 67.62 -38.13
CA HIS A 1072 46.50 67.83 -37.79
C HIS A 1072 47.23 66.49 -37.62
N GLY A 1073 46.63 65.54 -36.88
CA GLY A 1073 47.16 64.17 -36.77
C GLY A 1073 47.16 63.45 -38.12
N PHE A 1074 46.13 63.65 -38.93
CA PHE A 1074 46.10 63.18 -40.32
C PHE A 1074 47.08 63.92 -41.23
N PHE A 1075 47.43 65.19 -40.99
CA PHE A 1075 48.44 65.92 -41.78
C PHE A 1075 49.86 65.48 -41.43
N LEU A 1076 50.14 65.23 -40.15
CA LEU A 1076 51.43 64.72 -39.70
C LEU A 1076 51.64 63.25 -40.06
N SER A 1077 50.59 62.41 -40.13
CA SER A 1077 50.69 60.99 -40.53
C SER A 1077 50.38 60.70 -42.01
N LEU A 1078 49.55 61.52 -42.66
CA LEU A 1078 48.89 61.28 -43.95
C LEU A 1078 48.17 59.93 -44.04
N GLY A 1079 47.51 59.56 -42.93
CA GLY A 1079 46.58 58.43 -42.82
C GLY A 1079 47.16 57.21 -42.12
N ASP A 1080 48.49 57.08 -42.06
CA ASP A 1080 49.18 55.97 -41.39
C ASP A 1080 50.52 56.47 -40.80
N PRO A 1081 50.69 56.52 -39.46
CA PRO A 1081 51.94 56.96 -38.85
C PRO A 1081 53.12 55.97 -39.05
N SER A 1082 52.90 54.82 -39.69
CA SER A 1082 53.97 53.91 -40.15
C SER A 1082 54.50 54.25 -41.57
N ASN A 1083 53.90 55.22 -42.26
CA ASN A 1083 54.24 55.59 -43.64
C ASN A 1083 55.62 56.26 -43.75
N SER A 1084 56.64 55.46 -44.04
CA SER A 1084 58.03 55.92 -44.17
C SER A 1084 58.33 56.85 -45.36
N ALA A 1085 57.39 57.05 -46.29
CA ALA A 1085 57.49 58.06 -47.34
C ALA A 1085 57.00 59.46 -46.89
N ASN A 1086 56.40 59.57 -45.70
CA ASN A 1086 56.00 60.85 -45.13
C ASN A 1086 57.20 61.58 -44.48
N ARG A 1087 57.37 62.87 -44.79
CA ARG A 1087 58.45 63.72 -44.24
C ARG A 1087 58.49 63.75 -42.70
N TYR A 1088 57.33 63.61 -42.05
CA TYR A 1088 57.20 63.67 -40.60
C TYR A 1088 57.36 62.31 -39.92
N TYR A 1089 57.47 61.21 -40.67
CA TYR A 1089 57.64 59.85 -40.14
C TYR A 1089 58.74 59.72 -39.07
N PRO A 1090 59.92 60.37 -39.19
CA PRO A 1090 60.95 60.31 -38.14
C PRO A 1090 60.51 60.81 -36.76
N ALA A 1091 59.46 61.64 -36.65
CA ALA A 1091 58.91 62.07 -35.37
C ALA A 1091 58.22 60.91 -34.62
N PHE A 1092 57.47 60.07 -35.34
CA PHE A 1092 56.79 58.88 -34.80
C PHE A 1092 57.74 57.73 -34.42
N LEU A 1093 59.04 57.89 -34.67
CA LEU A 1093 60.12 57.01 -34.19
C LEU A 1093 60.77 57.52 -32.90
N THR A 1094 60.40 58.70 -32.40
CA THR A 1094 60.95 59.25 -31.16
C THR A 1094 60.24 58.68 -29.94
N THR A 1095 60.94 58.65 -28.80
CA THR A 1095 60.47 58.05 -27.54
C THR A 1095 60.07 59.09 -26.48
N ASN A 1096 60.07 60.37 -26.83
CA ASN A 1096 59.62 61.47 -25.99
C ASN A 1096 59.22 62.69 -26.82
N ASP A 1097 58.36 63.52 -26.25
CA ASP A 1097 57.61 64.56 -26.95
C ASP A 1097 58.49 65.75 -27.34
N ARG A 1098 59.55 66.01 -26.56
CA ARG A 1098 60.54 67.05 -26.89
C ARG A 1098 61.34 66.68 -28.15
N ASP A 1099 61.64 65.39 -28.35
CA ASP A 1099 62.29 64.92 -29.58
C ASP A 1099 61.30 64.80 -30.74
N PHE A 1100 60.03 64.46 -30.49
CA PHE A 1100 58.96 64.55 -31.49
C PHE A 1100 58.88 65.97 -32.09
N VAL A 1101 58.85 67.00 -31.24
CA VAL A 1101 58.85 68.41 -31.63
C VAL A 1101 60.08 68.81 -32.43
N ARG A 1102 61.27 68.33 -32.04
CA ARG A 1102 62.51 68.57 -32.79
C ARG A 1102 62.47 67.91 -34.17
N ALA A 1103 61.90 66.70 -34.28
CA ALA A 1103 61.77 65.97 -35.52
C ALA A 1103 60.79 66.63 -36.51
N ILE A 1104 59.60 67.07 -36.07
CA ILE A 1104 58.66 67.79 -36.96
C ILE A 1104 59.22 69.16 -37.40
N ALA A 1105 59.97 69.85 -36.53
CA ALA A 1105 60.67 71.07 -36.90
C ALA A 1105 61.78 70.81 -37.94
N ALA A 1106 62.60 69.77 -37.75
CA ALA A 1106 63.63 69.36 -38.71
C ALA A 1106 63.04 68.88 -40.07
N ALA A 1107 61.84 68.31 -40.06
CA ALA A 1107 61.07 67.97 -41.25
C ALA A 1107 60.42 69.18 -41.96
N GLY A 1108 60.61 70.39 -41.43
CA GLY A 1108 60.18 71.65 -42.05
C GLY A 1108 58.73 72.03 -41.78
N TYR A 1109 58.18 71.72 -40.60
CA TYR A 1109 56.85 72.19 -40.20
C TYR A 1109 56.75 73.73 -40.19
N ALA A 1110 57.80 74.42 -39.73
CA ALA A 1110 57.90 75.88 -39.70
C ALA A 1110 59.27 76.36 -40.18
N THR A 1111 59.34 77.58 -40.71
CA THR A 1111 60.59 78.23 -41.20
C THR A 1111 61.36 78.99 -40.10
N ASP A 1112 60.81 79.07 -38.89
CA ASP A 1112 61.44 79.72 -37.74
C ASP A 1112 62.48 78.81 -37.07
N PRO A 1113 63.78 79.19 -37.05
CA PRO A 1113 64.84 78.37 -36.44
C PRO A 1113 64.70 78.18 -34.92
N THR A 1114 63.78 78.91 -34.27
CA THR A 1114 63.48 78.79 -32.83
C THR A 1114 62.19 78.01 -32.53
N TYR A 1115 61.47 77.52 -33.55
CA TYR A 1115 60.13 76.91 -33.43
C TYR A 1115 60.05 75.81 -32.36
N ALA A 1116 60.94 74.82 -32.43
CA ALA A 1116 60.96 73.69 -31.49
C ALA A 1116 61.13 74.14 -30.03
N ASN A 1117 61.95 75.16 -29.78
CA ASN A 1117 62.17 75.70 -28.44
C ASN A 1117 60.95 76.46 -27.91
N LYS A 1118 60.18 77.12 -28.80
CA LYS A 1118 58.91 77.79 -28.42
C LYS A 1118 57.85 76.78 -27.99
N ILE A 1119 57.67 75.72 -28.78
CA ILE A 1119 56.71 74.64 -28.47
C ILE A 1119 57.09 73.92 -27.16
N ILE A 1120 58.35 73.48 -27.02
CA ILE A 1120 58.83 72.83 -25.77
C ILE A 1120 58.67 73.77 -24.57
N SER A 1121 58.94 75.08 -24.71
CA SER A 1121 58.76 76.05 -23.63
C SER A 1121 57.30 76.23 -23.20
N ILE A 1122 56.31 75.91 -24.04
CA ILE A 1122 54.89 75.93 -23.69
C ILE A 1122 54.50 74.61 -23.00
N MET A 1123 54.95 73.47 -23.53
CA MET A 1123 54.79 72.15 -22.91
C MET A 1123 55.32 72.13 -21.47
N ASP A 1124 56.52 72.68 -21.28
CA ASP A 1124 57.18 72.79 -19.97
C ASP A 1124 56.50 73.82 -19.05
N ARG A 1125 56.06 74.98 -19.59
CA ARG A 1125 55.43 76.04 -18.78
C ARG A 1125 54.09 75.63 -18.17
N TYR A 1126 53.26 74.92 -18.93
CA TYR A 1126 51.91 74.54 -18.51
C TYR A 1126 51.81 73.06 -18.10
N ASN A 1127 52.94 72.35 -18.02
CA ASN A 1127 53.02 70.91 -17.73
C ASN A 1127 52.06 70.08 -18.61
N LEU A 1128 52.12 70.27 -19.93
CA LEU A 1128 51.12 69.69 -20.84
C LEU A 1128 51.23 68.16 -20.95
N TYR A 1129 52.35 67.57 -20.51
CA TYR A 1129 52.59 66.13 -20.41
C TYR A 1129 51.54 65.37 -19.56
N GLN A 1130 50.80 66.08 -18.70
CA GLN A 1130 49.70 65.49 -17.91
C GLN A 1130 48.47 65.10 -18.75
N TYR A 1131 48.44 65.48 -20.04
CA TYR A 1131 47.32 65.20 -20.95
C TYR A 1131 47.60 64.06 -21.94
N ASP A 1132 48.81 63.50 -21.99
CA ASP A 1132 49.14 62.40 -22.92
C ASP A 1132 48.45 61.08 -22.51
N VAL A 1133 48.07 60.25 -23.49
CA VAL A 1133 47.21 59.04 -23.36
C VAL A 1133 47.64 57.82 -24.18
#